data_AF-A0AAW8FBM8-F1
#
_entry.id   AF-A0AAW8FBM8-F1
#
_cell.length_a   1.000
_cell.length_b   1.000
_cell.length_c   1.000
_cell.angle_alpha   90.00
_cell.angle_beta   90.00
_cell.angle_gamma   90.00
#
_symmetry.space_group_name_H-M   'P 1'
#
loop_
_entity.id
_entity.type
_entity.pdbx_description
1 polymer ?
#
loop_
_entity_poly.entity_id
_entity_poly.type
_entity_poly.pdbx_seq_one_letter_code
_entity_poly.pdbx_strand_id
1 'polypeptide(L)'
;MSRRTCGNTFGPGRTRKLQPLGRRGPPSNIGIHGNPDPDNFEVLENLRFENIDILDHREPQVSAQGCIALNPGDGNLIRDVRCDNIRVEDIRWGQLVQMRVTYMPKWNTAPGRGIENVYIKDLTYTGTHAGTSLLLGLDGDHLIKDVTFENLVANGRVIRDSGASRPGTWPRTACPCSPTSTFTTSASSPPRRPRLCNRRRPAPASSSGDAGADHTPLTPATSGSVASTSSSTAVSKAPYGEVRGHPSPRSLDGLPSRYPPTLLPIQNSPEPLGAPMSTVTAIVDLDIEGPTISRHLYGHFAEHLGRCVYGGFWVGEDSTIPNEGGIRLDVVQALRALNIPNLRWPGGCFADEYHWKDGIGPRDQRPRMVNTHWGDVEESNHFGTHEFMALCELLGTEPYISGNVGSGTVQEMSEWVEYLTRDGDSPMARLRRANGRDEPWRVKFWGIGNETWGCGGNMRAEYSADLARQYATYCRDHGDNKLYRIASGATGDDYKWTRTLMEQINCFGCEATPRTFFQGISVHHYTMSGTWEAKGSATDFDTDDYYRTMASAQRIDRILTGHSTVMDIYDPGRRVGLVLDEWGTWWDVEPGTNPGFLFQQNTLRDALVASTHFDIFHKHAARLYMANIAQTVNVLQAMLLTDGDALVLTPTYHVFEMNKGHQDATSLAVHLRTEDARRRVGDAELDTLSASASIKDGTVLISVSNLDAEEPVEVTLDLRGGAVGEPTARLLTADRLQVHNSPDSPEAVVPRPFDGVKPTGQGLVLTLPPHSFITVQAPVARTH
;
A
#
# COMPACT_ATOMS: atom_id res chain seq x y z
N MET A 1 27.13 -49.51 18.45
CA MET A 1 26.50 -48.48 19.31
C MET A 1 25.68 -47.59 18.38
N SER A 2 24.33 -47.63 18.42
CA SER A 2 23.45 -46.72 19.20
C SER A 2 23.35 -45.30 18.59
N ARG A 3 22.18 -44.72 18.25
CA ARG A 3 20.76 -45.17 18.26
C ARG A 3 19.89 -44.27 17.34
N ARG A 4 18.98 -44.89 16.57
CA ARG A 4 17.68 -44.39 16.04
C ARG A 4 17.58 -43.00 15.37
N THR A 5 17.43 -43.02 14.04
CA THR A 5 16.62 -42.07 13.26
C THR A 5 15.20 -42.63 13.01
N CYS A 6 14.19 -41.77 12.97
CA CYS A 6 12.85 -42.09 12.46
C CYS A 6 12.35 -40.94 11.58
N GLY A 7 12.58 -41.05 10.27
CA GLY A 7 11.89 -40.27 9.24
C GLY A 7 11.33 -41.25 8.23
N ASN A 8 10.04 -41.16 7.92
CA ASN A 8 9.40 -42.00 6.90
C ASN A 8 9.48 -41.28 5.55
N THR A 9 10.47 -41.64 4.73
CA THR A 9 10.49 -41.32 3.30
C THR A 9 9.95 -42.50 2.50
N PHE A 10 9.11 -42.22 1.49
CA PHE A 10 8.58 -43.23 0.57
C PHE A 10 8.97 -42.86 -0.87
N GLY A 11 9.65 -43.77 -1.57
CA GLY A 11 9.96 -43.67 -3.00
C GLY A 11 9.21 -44.74 -3.82
N PRO A 12 9.01 -44.54 -5.15
CA PRO A 12 8.07 -45.34 -5.93
C PRO A 12 8.67 -46.63 -6.52
N GLY A 13 7.83 -47.67 -6.64
CA GLY A 13 8.25 -48.97 -7.20
C GLY A 13 7.09 -49.91 -7.55
N ARG A 14 6.51 -49.72 -8.75
CA ARG A 14 5.44 -50.54 -9.39
C ARG A 14 4.06 -50.49 -8.75
N THR A 15 3.05 -50.43 -9.63
CA THR A 15 1.61 -50.44 -9.32
C THR A 15 1.18 -51.68 -8.53
N ARG A 16 0.88 -51.48 -7.24
CA ARG A 16 0.05 -52.37 -6.43
C ARG A 16 -0.93 -51.54 -5.60
N LYS A 17 -2.14 -52.08 -5.40
CA LYS A 17 -3.20 -51.46 -4.59
C LYS A 17 -2.68 -51.10 -3.20
N LEU A 18 -2.85 -49.85 -2.79
CA LEU A 18 -2.73 -49.45 -1.39
C LEU A 18 -3.85 -50.16 -0.60
N GLN A 19 -3.46 -51.07 0.28
CA GLN A 19 -4.32 -51.58 1.36
C GLN A 19 -3.72 -51.14 2.71
N PRO A 20 -4.55 -50.69 3.67
CA PRO A 20 -4.04 -49.98 4.83
C PRO A 20 -3.51 -50.92 5.92
N LEU A 21 -2.20 -50.87 6.18
CA LEU A 21 -1.59 -51.52 7.34
C LEU A 21 -1.42 -50.53 8.50
N GLY A 22 -2.50 -50.34 9.25
CA GLY A 22 -2.47 -50.24 10.73
C GLY A 22 -1.66 -49.13 11.42
N ARG A 23 -1.15 -48.10 10.72
CA ARG A 23 -0.54 -46.91 11.35
C ARG A 23 -0.99 -45.62 10.67
N ARG A 24 -1.91 -44.91 11.32
CA ARG A 24 -2.29 -43.54 10.94
C ARG A 24 -1.15 -42.61 11.34
N GLY A 25 -0.47 -42.03 10.36
CA GLY A 25 0.43 -40.88 10.52
C GLY A 25 -0.12 -39.70 9.72
N PRO A 26 0.21 -38.45 10.08
CA PRO A 26 -0.22 -37.28 9.33
C PRO A 26 0.41 -37.28 7.91
N PRO A 27 -0.21 -36.62 6.92
CA PRO A 27 0.38 -36.33 5.61
C PRO A 27 1.43 -35.20 5.71
N SER A 28 2.46 -35.44 6.52
CA SER A 28 3.55 -34.49 6.78
C SER A 28 4.69 -34.66 5.77
N ASN A 29 4.83 -33.65 4.90
CA ASN A 29 6.00 -33.31 4.10
C ASN A 29 6.22 -34.18 2.85
N ILE A 30 5.52 -33.82 1.76
CA ILE A 30 5.52 -34.51 0.47
C ILE A 30 6.38 -33.77 -0.55
N GLY A 31 7.21 -34.49 -1.31
CA GLY A 31 7.92 -33.96 -2.49
C GLY A 31 9.21 -33.19 -2.22
N ILE A 32 9.70 -33.12 -0.98
CA ILE A 32 10.89 -32.33 -0.61
C ILE A 32 12.20 -32.80 -1.25
N HIS A 33 12.26 -34.06 -1.66
CA HIS A 33 13.36 -34.63 -2.45
C HIS A 33 12.78 -35.42 -3.62
N GLY A 34 13.52 -35.46 -4.73
CA GLY A 34 13.19 -36.18 -5.95
C GLY A 34 14.40 -36.30 -6.85
N ASN A 35 14.19 -36.56 -8.15
CA ASN A 35 15.27 -36.56 -9.13
C ASN A 35 15.54 -35.16 -9.69
N PRO A 36 16.71 -34.55 -9.42
CA PRO A 36 17.06 -33.19 -9.86
C PRO A 36 17.57 -33.10 -11.31
N ASP A 37 17.64 -34.22 -12.04
CA ASP A 37 18.00 -34.25 -13.45
C ASP A 37 16.90 -33.57 -14.30
N PRO A 38 17.19 -32.47 -15.03
CA PRO A 38 16.20 -31.75 -15.84
C PRO A 38 15.51 -32.61 -16.90
N ASP A 39 16.19 -33.64 -17.41
CA ASP A 39 15.65 -34.55 -18.42
C ASP A 39 14.71 -35.62 -17.82
N ASN A 40 14.66 -35.74 -16.48
CA ASN A 40 13.92 -36.78 -15.78
C ASN A 40 13.33 -36.33 -14.42
N PHE A 41 12.87 -35.07 -14.33
CA PHE A 41 12.16 -34.53 -13.16
C PHE A 41 10.88 -35.31 -12.82
N GLU A 42 10.65 -35.62 -11.54
CA GLU A 42 9.49 -36.40 -11.10
C GLU A 42 8.20 -35.56 -10.99
N VAL A 43 7.05 -36.27 -11.04
CA VAL A 43 5.71 -35.72 -10.81
C VAL A 43 5.01 -36.60 -9.77
N LEU A 44 4.56 -36.00 -8.67
CA LEU A 44 3.76 -36.64 -7.64
C LEU A 44 2.30 -36.27 -7.89
N GLU A 45 1.56 -37.17 -8.55
CA GLU A 45 0.17 -36.93 -8.96
C GLU A 45 -0.85 -37.92 -8.38
N ASN A 46 -2.12 -37.52 -8.35
CA ASN A 46 -3.26 -38.33 -7.91
C ASN A 46 -3.19 -38.80 -6.44
N LEU A 47 -2.64 -37.95 -5.56
CA LEU A 47 -2.50 -38.23 -4.13
C LEU A 47 -3.85 -38.13 -3.40
N ARG A 48 -4.14 -39.08 -2.50
CA ARG A 48 -5.40 -39.13 -1.73
C ARG A 48 -5.16 -39.36 -0.24
N PHE A 49 -5.71 -38.48 0.57
CA PHE A 49 -5.68 -38.50 2.04
C PHE A 49 -7.11 -38.44 2.57
N GLU A 50 -7.66 -39.58 2.96
CA GLU A 50 -9.09 -39.69 3.27
C GLU A 50 -9.30 -40.33 4.66
N ASN A 51 -10.15 -39.73 5.50
CA ASN A 51 -10.53 -40.25 6.84
C ASN A 51 -9.37 -40.31 7.86
N ILE A 52 -8.71 -39.17 8.10
CA ILE A 52 -7.52 -39.07 8.97
C ILE A 52 -7.83 -38.28 10.24
N ASP A 53 -7.47 -38.85 11.41
CA ASP A 53 -7.41 -38.14 12.69
C ASP A 53 -5.95 -37.76 13.00
N ILE A 54 -5.67 -36.48 13.22
CA ILE A 54 -4.39 -35.93 13.66
C ILE A 54 -4.58 -35.42 15.09
N LEU A 55 -4.18 -36.23 16.08
CA LEU A 55 -4.46 -35.98 17.51
C LEU A 55 -3.46 -35.01 18.17
N ASP A 56 -2.30 -34.80 17.54
CA ASP A 56 -1.22 -33.93 18.00
C ASP A 56 -0.26 -33.71 16.83
N HIS A 57 0.36 -32.53 16.77
CA HIS A 57 1.41 -32.19 15.82
C HIS A 57 2.40 -31.22 16.47
N ARG A 58 3.70 -31.45 16.23
CA ARG A 58 4.79 -30.62 16.76
C ARG A 58 5.96 -30.59 15.78
N GLU A 59 5.84 -29.74 14.77
CA GLU A 59 6.85 -29.54 13.74
C GLU A 59 7.43 -28.12 13.84
N PRO A 60 8.61 -27.94 14.48
CA PRO A 60 9.22 -26.62 14.61
C PRO A 60 9.91 -26.14 13.33
N GLN A 61 10.27 -27.01 12.37
CA GLN A 61 10.92 -26.60 11.13
C GLN A 61 9.94 -25.77 10.26
N VAL A 62 10.16 -24.45 10.18
CA VAL A 62 9.31 -23.46 9.47
C VAL A 62 8.89 -23.91 8.06
N SER A 63 9.78 -24.61 7.36
CA SER A 63 9.58 -25.12 6.01
C SER A 63 8.80 -26.44 5.88
N ALA A 64 8.34 -27.04 6.98
CA ALA A 64 7.57 -28.29 6.98
C ALA A 64 6.37 -28.29 7.95
N GLN A 65 6.00 -27.15 8.54
CA GLN A 65 5.09 -27.05 9.70
C GLN A 65 3.67 -27.59 9.50
N GLY A 66 3.22 -27.84 8.27
CA GLY A 66 1.84 -28.28 7.99
C GLY A 66 1.50 -29.68 8.50
N CYS A 67 0.33 -29.84 9.12
CA CYS A 67 -0.30 -31.14 9.35
C CYS A 67 -0.62 -31.84 8.01
N ILE A 68 -0.97 -31.04 6.99
CA ILE A 68 -0.93 -31.37 5.57
C ILE A 68 0.19 -30.52 4.95
N ALA A 69 1.31 -31.12 4.55
CA ALA A 69 2.48 -30.39 4.04
C ALA A 69 2.92 -30.85 2.64
N LEU A 70 2.79 -29.98 1.64
CA LEU A 70 3.17 -30.19 0.24
C LEU A 70 4.38 -29.28 -0.11
N ASN A 71 5.57 -29.86 -0.24
CA ASN A 71 6.81 -29.09 -0.36
C ASN A 71 7.70 -29.61 -1.50
N PRO A 72 7.37 -29.35 -2.79
CA PRO A 72 8.21 -29.80 -3.89
C PRO A 72 9.60 -29.15 -3.88
N GLY A 73 10.64 -29.96 -3.99
CA GLY A 73 12.02 -29.60 -4.26
C GLY A 73 12.64 -30.56 -5.28
N ASP A 74 13.89 -30.34 -5.70
CA ASP A 74 14.62 -31.20 -6.65
C ASP A 74 13.83 -31.47 -7.96
N GLY A 75 13.24 -30.42 -8.54
CA GLY A 75 12.49 -30.52 -9.79
C GLY A 75 11.09 -31.12 -9.68
N ASN A 76 10.66 -31.54 -8.49
CA ASN A 76 9.35 -32.16 -8.32
C ASN A 76 8.19 -31.22 -8.67
N LEU A 77 7.17 -31.75 -9.37
CA LEU A 77 5.85 -31.15 -9.49
C LEU A 77 4.88 -31.97 -8.63
N ILE A 78 4.09 -31.33 -7.76
CA ILE A 78 2.98 -32.00 -7.07
C ILE A 78 1.67 -31.59 -7.73
N ARG A 79 0.80 -32.54 -8.08
CA ARG A 79 -0.54 -32.21 -8.60
C ARG A 79 -1.65 -33.18 -8.22
N ASP A 80 -2.89 -32.79 -8.49
CA ASP A 80 -4.08 -33.64 -8.34
C ASP A 80 -4.19 -34.27 -6.94
N VAL A 81 -4.10 -33.42 -5.90
CA VAL A 81 -4.08 -33.84 -4.50
C VAL A 81 -5.47 -33.69 -3.90
N ARG A 82 -6.03 -34.77 -3.33
CA ARG A 82 -7.29 -34.74 -2.57
C ARG A 82 -7.07 -35.03 -1.10
N CYS A 83 -7.52 -34.13 -0.24
CA CYS A 83 -7.70 -34.37 1.19
C CYS A 83 -9.20 -34.39 1.50
N ASP A 84 -9.71 -35.37 2.24
CA ASP A 84 -11.15 -35.57 2.46
C ASP A 84 -11.39 -36.12 3.88
N ASN A 85 -12.34 -35.53 4.62
CA ASN A 85 -12.68 -35.93 6.00
C ASN A 85 -11.44 -36.06 6.90
N ILE A 86 -10.82 -34.93 7.23
CA ILE A 86 -9.64 -34.87 8.11
C ILE A 86 -10.00 -34.11 9.39
N ARG A 87 -9.72 -34.69 10.55
CA ARG A 87 -9.93 -34.07 11.85
C ARG A 87 -8.58 -33.82 12.52
N VAL A 88 -8.36 -32.60 12.99
CA VAL A 88 -7.15 -32.19 13.69
C VAL A 88 -7.54 -31.66 15.08
N GLU A 89 -6.96 -32.26 16.12
CA GLU A 89 -7.07 -31.77 17.50
C GLU A 89 -6.04 -30.66 17.75
N ASP A 90 -5.90 -30.19 18.98
CA ASP A 90 -5.01 -29.06 19.25
C ASP A 90 -3.54 -29.44 19.09
N ILE A 91 -2.80 -28.67 18.27
CA ILE A 91 -1.43 -28.98 17.88
C ILE A 91 -0.44 -28.20 18.74
N ARG A 92 0.61 -28.85 19.27
CA ARG A 92 1.57 -28.17 20.15
C ARG A 92 2.45 -27.14 19.45
N TRP A 93 2.76 -27.36 18.17
CA TRP A 93 3.50 -26.42 17.33
C TRP A 93 3.33 -26.79 15.86
N GLY A 94 2.83 -25.88 15.03
CA GLY A 94 2.84 -26.07 13.58
C GLY A 94 1.77 -25.27 12.87
N GLN A 95 1.43 -25.70 11.66
CA GLN A 95 0.40 -25.15 10.80
C GLN A 95 -0.58 -26.27 10.44
N LEU A 96 -1.80 -25.93 10.03
CA LEU A 96 -2.79 -26.94 9.65
C LEU A 96 -2.62 -27.36 8.19
N VAL A 97 -2.40 -26.40 7.30
CA VAL A 97 -2.01 -26.64 5.91
C VAL A 97 -0.75 -25.84 5.59
N GLN A 98 0.22 -26.49 4.95
CA GLN A 98 1.38 -25.83 4.37
C GLN A 98 1.58 -26.34 2.94
N MET A 99 1.73 -25.42 2.01
CA MET A 99 2.12 -25.70 0.64
C MET A 99 3.25 -24.74 0.30
N ARG A 100 4.42 -25.24 -0.07
CA ARG A 100 5.57 -24.37 -0.37
C ARG A 100 6.39 -24.94 -1.50
N VAL A 101 6.48 -24.24 -2.63
CA VAL A 101 7.48 -24.57 -3.63
C VAL A 101 8.86 -24.22 -3.07
N THR A 102 9.74 -25.21 -2.96
CA THR A 102 11.00 -25.08 -2.23
C THR A 102 12.21 -25.09 -3.15
N TYR A 103 13.16 -24.22 -2.84
CA TYR A 103 14.56 -24.39 -3.21
C TYR A 103 15.41 -24.06 -1.99
N MET A 104 16.06 -25.08 -1.42
CA MET A 104 17.03 -24.89 -0.35
C MET A 104 18.37 -25.48 -0.80
N PRO A 105 19.36 -24.68 -1.21
CA PRO A 105 20.66 -25.20 -1.71
C PRO A 105 21.40 -26.18 -0.79
N LYS A 106 21.03 -26.24 0.50
CA LYS A 106 21.53 -27.20 1.49
C LYS A 106 20.94 -28.62 1.36
N TRP A 107 19.73 -28.72 0.81
CA TRP A 107 18.90 -29.93 0.79
C TRP A 107 18.41 -30.31 -0.61
N ASN A 108 18.34 -29.33 -1.51
CA ASN A 108 17.91 -29.46 -2.89
C ASN A 108 19.00 -28.96 -3.83
N THR A 109 19.13 -29.67 -4.93
CA THR A 109 20.00 -29.36 -6.07
C THR A 109 19.25 -28.62 -7.19
N ALA A 110 17.92 -28.72 -7.24
CA ALA A 110 17.05 -27.94 -8.13
C ALA A 110 15.81 -27.39 -7.39
N PRO A 111 15.19 -26.28 -7.85
CA PRO A 111 13.89 -25.82 -7.33
C PRO A 111 12.78 -26.83 -7.64
N GLY A 112 11.75 -26.90 -6.80
CA GLY A 112 10.49 -27.57 -7.16
C GLY A 112 9.77 -26.83 -8.28
N ARG A 113 9.06 -27.56 -9.16
CA ARG A 113 8.35 -26.99 -10.33
C ARG A 113 7.02 -26.34 -10.00
N GLY A 114 6.33 -26.76 -8.95
CA GLY A 114 5.04 -26.18 -8.56
C GLY A 114 4.12 -27.12 -7.78
N ILE A 115 2.96 -26.59 -7.40
CA ILE A 115 1.85 -27.35 -6.79
C ILE A 115 0.57 -26.98 -7.54
N GLU A 116 -0.18 -27.97 -8.06
CA GLU A 116 -1.35 -27.73 -8.92
C GLU A 116 -2.57 -28.60 -8.50
N ASN A 117 -3.79 -28.08 -8.64
CA ASN A 117 -5.04 -28.81 -8.42
C ASN A 117 -5.10 -29.56 -7.06
N VAL A 118 -5.23 -28.81 -5.96
CA VAL A 118 -5.34 -29.35 -4.60
C VAL A 118 -6.74 -29.11 -4.04
N TYR A 119 -7.48 -30.17 -3.73
CA TYR A 119 -8.84 -30.12 -3.20
C TYR A 119 -8.88 -30.66 -1.77
N ILE A 120 -9.19 -29.78 -0.81
CA ILE A 120 -9.29 -30.11 0.63
C ILE A 120 -10.75 -29.98 1.05
N LYS A 121 -11.38 -31.11 1.38
CA LYS A 121 -12.78 -31.22 1.79
C LYS A 121 -12.90 -31.73 3.23
N ASP A 122 -13.89 -31.22 3.97
CA ASP A 122 -14.29 -31.69 5.30
C ASP A 122 -13.10 -31.75 6.29
N LEU A 123 -12.30 -30.68 6.31
CA LEU A 123 -11.20 -30.50 7.26
C LEU A 123 -11.71 -29.78 8.51
N THR A 124 -11.60 -30.42 9.68
CA THR A 124 -12.01 -29.85 10.97
C THR A 124 -10.82 -29.66 11.91
N TYR A 125 -10.67 -28.49 12.51
CA TYR A 125 -9.70 -28.20 13.58
C TYR A 125 -10.40 -27.85 14.89
N THR A 126 -9.93 -28.42 16.01
CA THR A 126 -10.39 -28.11 17.37
C THR A 126 -9.20 -27.83 18.27
N GLY A 127 -8.85 -26.56 18.45
CA GLY A 127 -7.67 -26.15 19.22
C GLY A 127 -7.36 -24.64 19.14
N THR A 128 -6.33 -24.20 19.85
CA THR A 128 -5.93 -22.77 19.93
C THR A 128 -4.47 -22.49 19.53
N HIS A 129 -3.67 -23.52 19.27
CA HIS A 129 -2.21 -23.39 19.12
C HIS A 129 -1.69 -23.52 17.68
N ALA A 130 -2.57 -23.68 16.69
CA ALA A 130 -2.17 -23.70 15.28
C ALA A 130 -1.73 -22.32 14.76
N GLY A 131 -0.51 -22.26 14.24
CA GLY A 131 0.00 -21.11 13.51
C GLY A 131 -0.61 -20.96 12.12
N THR A 132 -0.41 -19.79 11.52
CA THR A 132 -0.94 -19.42 10.20
C THR A 132 -0.52 -20.42 9.13
N SER A 133 -1.50 -21.08 8.51
CA SER A 133 -1.28 -21.92 7.34
C SER A 133 -0.67 -21.10 6.19
N LEU A 134 0.24 -21.68 5.39
CA LEU A 134 0.99 -20.93 4.35
C LEU A 134 0.91 -21.63 2.98
N LEU A 135 0.60 -20.87 1.93
CA LEU A 135 0.66 -21.31 0.52
C LEU A 135 1.66 -20.41 -0.21
N LEU A 136 2.91 -20.84 -0.38
CA LEU A 136 4.00 -20.03 -0.92
C LEU A 136 4.55 -20.60 -2.24
N GLY A 137 4.39 -19.87 -3.36
CA GLY A 137 5.21 -20.08 -4.55
C GLY A 137 6.68 -19.68 -4.29
N LEU A 138 7.59 -20.07 -5.19
CA LEU A 138 9.00 -19.66 -5.10
C LEU A 138 9.26 -18.34 -5.84
N ASP A 139 8.68 -18.20 -7.04
CA ASP A 139 8.73 -17.03 -7.93
C ASP A 139 7.55 -17.09 -8.93
N GLY A 140 7.62 -16.35 -10.05
CA GLY A 140 6.54 -16.30 -11.05
C GLY A 140 6.38 -17.54 -11.93
N ASP A 141 7.42 -18.38 -12.05
CA ASP A 141 7.37 -19.62 -12.83
C ASP A 141 7.02 -20.83 -11.94
N HIS A 142 7.41 -20.77 -10.67
CA HIS A 142 7.32 -21.83 -9.68
C HIS A 142 6.12 -21.66 -8.73
N LEU A 143 4.92 -21.81 -9.30
CA LEU A 143 3.64 -21.41 -8.68
C LEU A 143 2.91 -22.48 -7.86
N ILE A 144 1.94 -22.01 -7.06
CA ILE A 144 0.84 -22.81 -6.50
C ILE A 144 -0.45 -22.41 -7.22
N LYS A 145 -1.15 -23.36 -7.82
CA LYS A 145 -2.36 -23.14 -8.63
C LYS A 145 -3.52 -24.03 -8.16
N ASP A 146 -4.74 -23.54 -8.38
CA ASP A 146 -5.98 -24.31 -8.24
C ASP A 146 -6.15 -25.03 -6.89
N VAL A 147 -6.04 -24.27 -5.79
CA VAL A 147 -6.29 -24.79 -4.42
C VAL A 147 -7.70 -24.48 -3.96
N THR A 148 -8.50 -25.52 -3.74
CA THR A 148 -9.91 -25.43 -3.33
C THR A 148 -10.10 -25.98 -1.91
N PHE A 149 -10.88 -25.26 -1.10
CA PHE A 149 -11.32 -25.69 0.22
C PHE A 149 -12.85 -25.82 0.25
N GLU A 150 -13.37 -26.94 0.75
CA GLU A 150 -14.80 -27.17 0.95
C GLU A 150 -15.07 -27.62 2.39
N ASN A 151 -15.98 -26.94 3.09
CA ASN A 151 -16.36 -27.25 4.48
C ASN A 151 -15.15 -27.37 5.44
N LEU A 152 -14.25 -26.39 5.39
CA LEU A 152 -13.22 -26.19 6.41
C LEU A 152 -13.89 -25.65 7.69
N VAL A 153 -13.66 -26.27 8.84
CA VAL A 153 -14.24 -25.86 10.13
C VAL A 153 -13.15 -25.68 11.17
N ALA A 154 -13.08 -24.53 11.83
CA ALA A 154 -12.17 -24.29 12.94
C ALA A 154 -12.96 -23.86 14.18
N ASN A 155 -12.86 -24.62 15.28
CA ASN A 155 -13.55 -24.35 16.55
C ASN A 155 -15.05 -24.08 16.39
N GLY A 156 -15.73 -24.91 15.59
CA GLY A 156 -17.16 -24.80 15.29
C GLY A 156 -17.55 -23.72 14.28
N ARG A 157 -16.61 -22.91 13.79
CA ARG A 157 -16.85 -21.89 12.75
C ARG A 157 -16.46 -22.44 11.38
N VAL A 158 -17.40 -22.41 10.43
CA VAL A 158 -17.11 -22.73 9.02
C VAL A 158 -16.26 -21.60 8.43
N ILE A 159 -15.05 -21.94 7.98
CA ILE A 159 -14.18 -21.03 7.25
C ILE A 159 -14.60 -21.07 5.78
N ARG A 160 -15.13 -19.95 5.30
CA ARG A 160 -15.53 -19.76 3.90
C ARG A 160 -14.50 -18.93 3.17
N ASP A 161 -14.54 -18.99 1.84
CA ASP A 161 -13.73 -18.13 1.00
C ASP A 161 -14.40 -16.76 0.87
N SER A 162 -14.06 -15.84 1.78
CA SER A 162 -14.16 -14.40 1.52
C SER A 162 -12.87 -13.98 0.80
N GLY A 163 -13.01 -13.52 -0.44
CA GLY A 163 -11.89 -13.19 -1.33
C GLY A 163 -11.04 -12.04 -0.80
N ALA A 164 -10.08 -12.35 0.09
CA ALA A 164 -9.22 -11.48 0.88
C ALA A 164 -9.68 -11.09 2.31
N SER A 165 -10.21 -12.01 3.12
CA SER A 165 -10.15 -11.89 4.60
C SER A 165 -10.32 -13.22 5.36
N ARG A 166 -9.36 -14.14 5.25
CA ARG A 166 -9.32 -15.34 6.12
C ARG A 166 -8.88 -14.95 7.54
N PRO A 167 -9.42 -15.56 8.62
CA PRO A 167 -8.92 -15.38 9.97
C PRO A 167 -7.41 -15.64 10.04
N GLY A 168 -6.69 -14.89 10.87
CA GLY A 168 -5.21 -14.79 10.84
C GLY A 168 -4.40 -16.09 11.00
N THR A 169 -5.05 -17.24 11.21
CA THR A 169 -4.47 -18.58 11.30
C THR A 169 -4.57 -19.41 9.99
N TRP A 170 -5.12 -18.87 8.90
CA TRP A 170 -5.49 -19.65 7.70
C TRP A 170 -5.02 -19.03 6.36
N PRO A 171 -4.91 -19.81 5.26
CA PRO A 171 -3.79 -19.62 4.35
C PRO A 171 -3.90 -18.47 3.38
N ARG A 172 -2.80 -17.71 3.28
CA ARG A 172 -2.52 -16.74 2.23
C ARG A 172 -1.73 -17.40 1.09
N THR A 173 -2.19 -17.19 -0.13
CA THR A 173 -1.46 -17.50 -1.38
C THR A 173 -0.45 -16.40 -1.67
N ALA A 174 0.83 -16.68 -1.45
CA ALA A 174 1.91 -15.84 -1.92
C ALA A 174 2.26 -16.21 -3.37
N CYS A 175 1.77 -15.41 -4.31
CA CYS A 175 2.25 -15.37 -5.69
C CYS A 175 2.55 -13.90 -6.05
N PRO A 176 3.78 -13.53 -6.46
CA PRO A 176 4.10 -12.15 -6.83
C PRO A 176 3.46 -11.65 -8.14
N CYS A 177 2.95 -12.54 -9.00
CA CYS A 177 2.53 -12.20 -10.37
C CYS A 177 1.28 -12.97 -10.85
N SER A 178 0.39 -12.25 -11.54
CA SER A 178 -0.78 -12.70 -12.32
C SER A 178 -2.16 -12.70 -11.61
N PRO A 179 -3.21 -12.07 -12.20
CA PRO A 179 -4.51 -11.84 -11.56
C PRO A 179 -5.57 -12.94 -11.79
N THR A 180 -5.19 -14.13 -12.26
CA THR A 180 -6.13 -15.17 -12.70
C THR A 180 -6.15 -16.41 -11.81
N SER A 181 -6.99 -16.38 -10.78
CA SER A 181 -7.52 -17.60 -10.14
C SER A 181 -8.99 -17.39 -9.78
N THR A 182 -9.87 -18.13 -10.46
CA THR A 182 -11.34 -18.01 -10.35
C THR A 182 -11.92 -19.15 -9.52
N PHE A 183 -12.54 -18.81 -8.38
CA PHE A 183 -13.32 -19.78 -7.60
C PHE A 183 -14.69 -20.01 -8.25
N THR A 184 -15.15 -21.26 -8.32
CA THR A 184 -16.49 -21.63 -8.79
C THR A 184 -17.28 -22.33 -7.69
N THR A 185 -18.30 -21.64 -7.15
CA THR A 185 -19.28 -22.27 -6.25
C THR A 185 -20.38 -22.93 -7.07
N SER A 186 -20.40 -24.26 -7.14
CA SER A 186 -21.53 -25.00 -7.75
C SER A 186 -22.57 -25.39 -6.69
N ALA A 187 -23.79 -24.87 -6.84
CA ALA A 187 -24.93 -25.31 -6.04
C ALA A 187 -25.42 -26.70 -6.53
N SER A 188 -25.92 -27.51 -5.60
CA SER A 188 -26.22 -28.92 -5.80
C SER A 188 -27.21 -29.25 -6.92
N SER A 189 -26.89 -30.23 -7.77
CA SER A 189 -27.85 -31.03 -8.54
C SER A 189 -27.27 -32.42 -8.90
N PRO A 190 -28.08 -33.49 -8.92
CA PRO A 190 -27.58 -34.87 -8.98
C PRO A 190 -27.10 -35.31 -10.38
N PRO A 191 -26.13 -36.22 -10.48
CA PRO A 191 -25.43 -36.53 -11.73
C PRO A 191 -26.26 -37.37 -12.72
N ARG A 192 -26.33 -36.94 -13.98
CA ARG A 192 -26.79 -37.77 -15.11
C ARG A 192 -25.62 -38.57 -15.69
N ARG A 193 -25.88 -39.85 -16.02
CA ARG A 193 -24.88 -40.80 -16.55
C ARG A 193 -24.36 -40.37 -17.94
N PRO A 194 -23.05 -40.51 -18.24
CA PRO A 194 -22.52 -40.27 -19.58
C PRO A 194 -22.86 -41.43 -20.54
N ARG A 195 -23.19 -41.10 -21.79
CA ARG A 195 -23.25 -42.07 -22.91
C ARG A 195 -21.91 -42.13 -23.62
N LEU A 196 -21.45 -43.34 -23.98
CA LEU A 196 -20.27 -43.53 -24.82
C LEU A 196 -20.53 -43.05 -26.26
N CYS A 197 -19.48 -42.54 -26.92
CA CYS A 197 -19.29 -42.81 -28.35
C CYS A 197 -17.81 -42.76 -28.76
N ASN A 198 -17.40 -43.69 -29.63
CA ASN A 198 -16.02 -43.91 -30.07
C ASN A 198 -15.57 -42.99 -31.23
N ARG A 199 -14.25 -42.73 -31.33
CA ARG A 199 -13.40 -42.74 -32.55
C ARG A 199 -11.94 -42.39 -32.15
N ARG A 200 -11.05 -43.38 -32.01
CA ARG A 200 -10.07 -43.90 -33.01
C ARG A 200 -9.17 -42.83 -33.68
N ARG A 201 -7.86 -42.93 -33.40
CA ARG A 201 -6.74 -42.30 -34.15
C ARG A 201 -6.65 -42.84 -35.59
N PRO A 202 -5.85 -42.21 -36.48
CA PRO A 202 -4.49 -42.73 -36.69
C PRO A 202 -3.38 -41.68 -36.92
N ALA A 203 -2.14 -42.15 -36.76
CA ALA A 203 -0.86 -41.66 -37.31
C ALA A 203 0.01 -42.93 -37.58
N PRO A 204 1.21 -42.89 -38.18
CA PRO A 204 1.98 -41.78 -38.78
C PRO A 204 2.51 -42.10 -40.22
N ALA A 205 3.41 -41.25 -40.76
CA ALA A 205 4.38 -41.62 -41.81
C ALA A 205 5.64 -40.72 -41.74
N SER A 206 6.79 -41.22 -42.21
CA SER A 206 8.14 -40.66 -41.98
C SER A 206 9.12 -40.87 -43.15
N SER A 207 10.02 -39.90 -43.40
CA SER A 207 11.25 -40.03 -44.24
C SER A 207 12.08 -38.73 -44.10
N SER A 208 13.25 -38.71 -43.43
CA SER A 208 14.63 -38.91 -43.98
C SER A 208 15.07 -37.86 -45.03
N GLY A 209 16.24 -37.20 -44.96
CA GLY A 209 17.35 -37.19 -43.98
C GLY A 209 18.57 -36.42 -44.51
N ASP A 210 19.61 -36.18 -43.67
CA ASP A 210 21.04 -35.89 -43.98
C ASP A 210 21.45 -34.70 -44.93
N ALA A 211 22.61 -34.01 -44.78
CA ALA A 211 23.72 -34.04 -43.80
C ALA A 211 24.65 -32.78 -43.92
N GLY A 212 25.58 -32.59 -42.97
CA GLY A 212 26.84 -31.79 -43.08
C GLY A 212 26.74 -30.29 -42.73
N ALA A 213 27.33 -29.76 -41.64
CA ALA A 213 28.76 -29.57 -41.32
C ALA A 213 29.43 -28.47 -42.21
N ASP A 214 29.98 -27.34 -41.71
CA ASP A 214 31.10 -27.24 -40.76
C ASP A 214 31.37 -25.82 -40.17
N HIS A 215 32.08 -25.81 -39.03
CA HIS A 215 33.07 -24.84 -38.51
C HIS A 215 32.90 -23.29 -38.53
N THR A 216 32.67 -22.76 -37.32
CA THR A 216 33.33 -21.63 -36.58
C THR A 216 34.83 -21.35 -36.88
N PRO A 217 35.53 -20.27 -36.40
CA PRO A 217 35.27 -19.44 -35.20
C PRO A 217 35.72 -17.93 -35.22
N LEU A 218 35.73 -17.30 -34.01
CA LEU A 218 36.63 -16.25 -33.48
C LEU A 218 36.26 -14.73 -33.50
N THR A 219 36.17 -14.20 -32.28
CA THR A 219 36.25 -12.82 -31.72
C THR A 219 37.72 -12.31 -31.59
N PRO A 220 38.08 -11.17 -30.93
CA PRO A 220 37.39 -9.89 -30.55
C PRO A 220 38.27 -8.62 -30.92
N ALA A 221 38.10 -7.51 -30.16
CA ALA A 221 39.02 -6.35 -29.98
C ALA A 221 38.83 -5.15 -30.97
N THR A 222 39.06 -3.85 -30.65
CA THR A 222 39.46 -3.14 -29.40
C THR A 222 39.17 -1.63 -29.48
N SER A 223 39.10 -0.98 -28.31
CA SER A 223 39.34 0.46 -27.98
C SER A 223 39.75 1.49 -29.05
N GLY A 224 39.21 2.72 -28.95
CA GLY A 224 39.78 3.96 -29.53
C GLY A 224 39.19 5.22 -28.88
N SER A 225 40.04 6.19 -28.51
CA SER A 225 39.69 7.28 -27.57
C SER A 225 39.87 8.71 -28.13
N VAL A 226 38.90 9.58 -27.80
CA VAL A 226 39.09 10.96 -27.26
C VAL A 226 39.72 12.09 -28.14
N ALA A 227 38.97 13.20 -28.18
CA ALA A 227 39.37 14.64 -28.16
C ALA A 227 39.40 15.54 -29.41
N SER A 228 38.95 16.78 -29.12
CA SER A 228 39.22 18.06 -29.83
C SER A 228 38.37 18.35 -31.08
N THR A 229 37.92 19.58 -31.38
CA THR A 229 38.18 20.93 -30.80
C THR A 229 36.92 21.82 -30.79
N SER A 230 36.94 22.86 -29.97
CA SER A 230 35.98 23.97 -29.94
C SER A 230 36.19 25.01 -31.05
N SER A 231 35.12 25.67 -31.52
CA SER A 231 35.19 27.11 -31.84
C SER A 231 33.80 27.77 -31.86
N SER A 232 33.76 29.03 -31.44
CA SER A 232 32.58 29.88 -31.31
C SER A 232 32.44 30.86 -32.49
N THR A 233 31.22 31.26 -32.86
CA THR A 233 30.91 32.68 -33.14
C THR A 233 29.40 32.93 -33.20
N ALA A 234 28.97 34.10 -32.72
CA ALA A 234 27.62 34.61 -32.86
C ALA A 234 27.67 35.95 -33.64
N VAL A 235 26.70 36.21 -34.53
CA VAL A 235 26.49 37.52 -35.17
C VAL A 235 24.98 37.79 -35.31
N SER A 236 24.60 39.06 -35.27
CA SER A 236 23.24 39.57 -35.02
C SER A 236 22.56 40.28 -36.21
N LYS A 237 21.21 40.24 -36.21
CA LYS A 237 20.24 41.28 -36.68
C LYS A 237 20.29 41.85 -38.12
N ALA A 238 19.25 41.51 -38.92
CA ALA A 238 18.28 42.38 -39.64
C ALA A 238 18.79 43.48 -40.66
N PRO A 239 17.94 44.20 -41.46
CA PRO A 239 16.46 44.23 -41.55
C PRO A 239 15.79 44.44 -42.96
N TYR A 240 14.45 44.60 -42.97
CA TYR A 240 13.55 45.40 -43.85
C TYR A 240 13.15 45.02 -45.32
N GLY A 241 11.83 45.16 -45.57
CA GLY A 241 11.16 45.29 -46.89
C GLY A 241 9.63 45.44 -46.75
N GLU A 242 9.04 46.59 -47.10
CA GLU A 242 7.62 46.98 -46.87
C GLU A 242 6.65 46.82 -48.08
N VAL A 243 5.37 47.26 -47.89
CA VAL A 243 4.28 47.66 -48.82
C VAL A 243 3.19 46.60 -49.08
N ARG A 244 1.85 46.80 -48.99
CA ARG A 244 0.83 47.78 -48.45
C ARG A 244 -0.53 47.00 -48.35
N GLY A 245 -1.66 47.40 -47.75
CA GLY A 245 -2.15 48.62 -47.06
C GLY A 245 -3.65 48.48 -46.63
N HIS A 246 -4.32 49.56 -46.18
CA HIS A 246 -5.73 49.63 -45.71
C HIS A 246 -6.65 50.46 -46.68
N PRO A 247 -8.01 50.62 -46.54
CA PRO A 247 -8.88 50.43 -45.35
C PRO A 247 -10.32 49.84 -45.56
N SER A 248 -11.11 49.79 -44.47
CA SER A 248 -12.60 49.70 -44.41
C SER A 248 -13.23 51.11 -44.20
N PRO A 249 -14.51 51.37 -43.82
CA PRO A 249 -15.74 50.55 -43.67
C PRO A 249 -17.04 51.20 -44.28
N ARG A 250 -18.24 50.60 -44.13
CA ARG A 250 -19.54 51.26 -43.68
C ARG A 250 -20.81 50.38 -43.77
N SER A 251 -21.85 50.85 -43.06
CA SER A 251 -23.20 50.29 -42.80
C SER A 251 -24.29 50.69 -43.81
N LEU A 252 -25.51 50.11 -43.69
CA LEU A 252 -26.79 50.71 -44.13
C LEU A 252 -28.03 50.06 -43.43
N ASP A 253 -29.12 50.82 -43.28
CA ASP A 253 -30.32 50.52 -42.45
C ASP A 253 -31.61 50.18 -43.24
N GLY A 254 -32.59 49.53 -42.58
CA GLY A 254 -33.99 50.04 -42.54
C GLY A 254 -35.18 49.34 -43.27
N LEU A 255 -35.97 48.54 -42.50
CA LEU A 255 -37.48 48.49 -42.40
C LEU A 255 -38.39 48.30 -43.66
N PRO A 256 -39.75 48.06 -43.59
CA PRO A 256 -40.71 48.08 -42.44
C PRO A 256 -41.82 46.96 -42.35
N SER A 257 -42.66 47.04 -41.27
CA SER A 257 -44.11 46.68 -41.20
C SER A 257 -44.57 45.21 -41.09
N ARG A 258 -45.60 44.72 -40.34
CA ARG A 258 -46.42 45.06 -39.13
C ARG A 258 -47.51 43.96 -38.96
N TYR A 259 -47.88 43.59 -37.71
CA TYR A 259 -49.15 42.94 -37.24
C TYR A 259 -49.34 41.38 -37.34
N PRO A 260 -50.21 40.75 -36.47
CA PRO A 260 -49.91 39.48 -35.74
C PRO A 260 -51.01 38.37 -36.03
N PRO A 261 -51.32 37.27 -35.26
CA PRO A 261 -51.24 37.01 -33.80
C PRO A 261 -50.82 35.57 -33.33
N THR A 262 -51.09 35.29 -32.05
CA THR A 262 -50.80 34.14 -31.16
C THR A 262 -51.52 32.81 -31.47
N LEU A 263 -50.90 31.63 -31.18
CA LEU A 263 -51.54 30.43 -30.58
C LEU A 263 -50.55 29.27 -30.25
N LEU A 264 -50.34 29.00 -28.95
CA LEU A 264 -50.17 27.73 -28.18
C LEU A 264 -49.36 26.49 -28.72
N PRO A 265 -48.91 25.55 -27.84
CA PRO A 265 -47.63 24.86 -28.00
C PRO A 265 -47.69 23.51 -28.74
N ILE A 266 -46.54 23.11 -29.32
CA ILE A 266 -46.27 21.74 -29.78
C ILE A 266 -45.64 20.96 -28.63
N GLN A 267 -46.20 19.78 -28.33
CA GLN A 267 -45.71 18.87 -27.29
C GLN A 267 -44.46 18.10 -27.75
N ASN A 268 -43.61 17.78 -26.77
CA ASN A 268 -42.71 16.62 -26.72
C ASN A 268 -41.80 16.40 -27.94
N SER A 269 -40.65 17.08 -27.94
CA SER A 269 -39.42 16.40 -28.36
C SER A 269 -39.12 15.27 -27.36
N PRO A 270 -38.73 14.06 -27.79
CA PRO A 270 -38.31 13.02 -26.85
C PRO A 270 -37.03 13.48 -26.16
N GLU A 271 -36.96 13.30 -24.84
CA GLU A 271 -35.69 13.34 -24.13
C GLU A 271 -34.74 12.32 -24.78
N PRO A 272 -33.43 12.62 -24.89
CA PRO A 272 -32.47 11.58 -25.23
C PRO A 272 -32.57 10.50 -24.16
N LEU A 273 -32.93 9.28 -24.59
CA LEU A 273 -32.81 8.07 -23.77
C LEU A 273 -31.33 7.96 -23.36
N GLY A 274 -31.02 8.40 -22.15
CA GLY A 274 -29.69 8.27 -21.58
C GLY A 274 -29.24 6.82 -21.61
N ALA A 275 -27.93 6.60 -21.71
CA ALA A 275 -27.37 5.28 -21.49
C ALA A 275 -27.85 4.77 -20.12
N PRO A 276 -28.16 3.47 -19.97
CA PRO A 276 -28.56 2.93 -18.68
C PRO A 276 -27.44 3.19 -17.66
N MET A 277 -27.77 3.94 -16.61
CA MET A 277 -26.84 4.26 -15.52
C MET A 277 -26.24 2.99 -14.95
N SER A 278 -24.92 2.96 -14.77
CA SER A 278 -24.24 1.80 -14.18
C SER A 278 -24.76 1.56 -12.76
N THR A 279 -25.05 0.31 -12.44
CA THR A 279 -25.55 -0.10 -11.12
C THR A 279 -24.53 -1.04 -10.48
N VAL A 280 -23.98 -0.64 -9.33
CA VAL A 280 -22.91 -1.39 -8.65
C VAL A 280 -23.38 -1.79 -7.26
N THR A 281 -23.01 -3.00 -6.82
CA THR A 281 -23.27 -3.45 -5.45
C THR A 281 -21.99 -3.48 -4.63
N ALA A 282 -21.97 -2.74 -3.52
CA ALA A 282 -21.02 -2.89 -2.45
C ALA A 282 -21.69 -3.66 -1.32
N ILE A 283 -21.23 -4.88 -1.05
CA ILE A 283 -21.70 -5.68 0.09
C ILE A 283 -20.85 -5.30 1.30
N VAL A 284 -21.48 -4.98 2.43
CA VAL A 284 -20.82 -4.67 3.70
C VAL A 284 -21.38 -5.61 4.78
N ASP A 285 -20.56 -6.54 5.26
CA ASP A 285 -20.95 -7.49 6.29
C ASP A 285 -20.67 -6.88 7.69
N LEU A 286 -21.71 -6.33 8.34
CA LEU A 286 -21.64 -5.61 9.61
C LEU A 286 -21.25 -6.50 10.81
N ASP A 287 -21.34 -7.82 10.67
CA ASP A 287 -20.98 -8.83 11.68
C ASP A 287 -19.62 -9.48 11.43
N ILE A 288 -18.94 -9.15 10.33
CA ILE A 288 -17.59 -9.64 9.99
C ILE A 288 -16.56 -8.55 10.26
N GLU A 289 -16.19 -8.43 11.54
CA GLU A 289 -15.12 -7.55 12.02
C GLU A 289 -13.73 -8.04 11.57
N GLY A 290 -12.95 -7.11 11.01
CA GLY A 290 -11.56 -7.29 10.59
C GLY A 290 -10.54 -6.65 11.55
N PRO A 291 -9.32 -6.31 11.09
CA PRO A 291 -8.33 -5.60 11.90
C PRO A 291 -8.80 -4.19 12.35
N THR A 292 -8.16 -3.66 13.39
CA THR A 292 -8.25 -2.23 13.71
C THR A 292 -7.51 -1.41 12.66
N ILE A 293 -8.18 -0.42 12.08
CA ILE A 293 -7.60 0.60 11.21
C ILE A 293 -6.78 1.53 12.10
N SER A 294 -5.47 1.34 12.14
CA SER A 294 -4.55 2.18 12.92
C SER A 294 -4.75 3.65 12.56
N ARG A 295 -5.00 4.52 13.56
CA ARG A 295 -5.10 5.96 13.30
C ARG A 295 -3.87 6.50 12.58
N HIS A 296 -2.69 5.91 12.78
CA HIS A 296 -1.45 6.33 12.16
C HIS A 296 -1.38 6.11 10.64
N LEU A 297 -2.41 5.53 10.00
CA LEU A 297 -2.60 5.56 8.54
C LEU A 297 -2.94 6.97 8.01
N TYR A 298 -3.39 7.87 8.90
CA TYR A 298 -3.64 9.29 8.61
C TYR A 298 -2.45 10.17 9.01
N GLY A 299 -1.22 9.63 9.01
CA GLY A 299 -0.02 10.36 9.39
C GLY A 299 0.35 11.47 8.40
N HIS A 300 1.17 12.39 8.88
CA HIS A 300 1.60 13.57 8.13
C HIS A 300 3.13 13.67 8.09
N PHE A 301 3.68 14.37 7.11
CA PHE A 301 5.11 14.52 6.91
C PHE A 301 5.46 15.97 6.60
N ALA A 302 6.46 16.51 7.29
CA ALA A 302 6.94 17.88 7.16
C ALA A 302 8.47 17.89 7.10
N GLU A 303 9.01 18.05 5.89
CA GLU A 303 10.43 18.24 5.66
C GLU A 303 10.81 19.73 5.74
N HIS A 304 12.08 19.98 6.05
CA HIS A 304 12.73 21.23 5.68
C HIS A 304 12.85 21.30 4.15
N LEU A 305 11.74 21.62 3.49
CA LEU A 305 11.58 21.70 2.05
C LEU A 305 10.73 22.92 1.71
N GLY A 306 11.28 23.81 0.88
CA GLY A 306 10.58 24.98 0.34
C GLY A 306 9.88 25.81 1.42
N ARG A 307 8.55 25.78 1.45
CA ARG A 307 7.72 26.52 2.41
C ARG A 307 6.89 25.61 3.34
N CYS A 308 7.29 24.35 3.53
CA CYS A 308 6.63 23.43 4.45
C CYS A 308 6.86 23.86 5.90
N VAL A 309 8.11 23.93 6.34
CA VAL A 309 8.49 24.46 7.66
C VAL A 309 8.38 25.98 7.69
N TYR A 310 9.17 26.72 6.91
CA TYR A 310 9.17 28.19 6.95
C TYR A 310 7.99 28.78 6.17
N GLY A 311 7.21 29.65 6.83
CA GLY A 311 5.95 30.19 6.32
C GLY A 311 4.75 29.26 6.49
N GLY A 312 4.95 27.94 6.31
CA GLY A 312 3.92 26.91 6.48
C GLY A 312 3.64 26.54 7.95
N PHE A 313 4.66 26.33 8.77
CA PHE A 313 4.51 26.12 10.23
C PHE A 313 5.15 27.27 11.03
N TRP A 314 6.41 27.57 10.74
CA TRP A 314 7.21 28.55 11.46
C TRP A 314 7.18 29.91 10.75
N VAL A 315 6.69 30.92 11.46
CA VAL A 315 6.68 32.33 11.03
C VAL A 315 7.64 33.20 11.86
N GLY A 316 8.12 32.70 13.00
CA GLY A 316 8.95 33.44 13.96
C GLY A 316 8.13 34.21 14.99
N GLU A 317 8.65 34.35 16.21
CA GLU A 317 7.94 34.93 17.35
C GLU A 317 7.49 36.38 17.12
N ASP A 318 8.32 37.19 16.46
CA ASP A 318 8.04 38.60 16.13
C ASP A 318 7.10 38.79 14.91
N SER A 319 6.57 37.70 14.34
CA SER A 319 5.67 37.78 13.18
C SER A 319 4.31 38.39 13.53
N THR A 320 3.75 39.17 12.61
CA THR A 320 2.39 39.71 12.71
C THR A 320 1.31 38.65 12.46
N ILE A 321 1.67 37.49 11.92
CA ILE A 321 0.77 36.34 11.78
C ILE A 321 0.53 35.75 13.18
N PRO A 322 -0.73 35.53 13.63
CA PRO A 322 -1.03 34.98 14.95
C PRO A 322 -0.31 33.64 15.19
N ASN A 323 0.59 33.65 16.16
CA ASN A 323 1.49 32.53 16.44
C ASN A 323 1.65 32.28 17.94
N GLU A 324 2.05 31.06 18.30
CA GLU A 324 2.50 30.71 19.64
C GLU A 324 3.95 30.20 19.55
N GLY A 325 4.87 30.89 20.21
CA GLY A 325 6.30 30.57 20.16
C GLY A 325 6.90 30.58 18.75
N GLY A 326 6.33 31.34 17.80
CA GLY A 326 6.74 31.39 16.39
C GLY A 326 6.02 30.42 15.45
N ILE A 327 5.12 29.57 15.97
CA ILE A 327 4.33 28.60 15.19
C ILE A 327 2.95 29.19 14.88
N ARG A 328 2.57 29.30 13.59
CA ARG A 328 1.30 29.93 13.19
C ARG A 328 0.07 29.12 13.62
N LEU A 329 -0.88 29.79 14.30
CA LEU A 329 -1.98 29.13 15.01
C LEU A 329 -3.13 28.67 14.11
N ASP A 330 -3.30 29.28 12.96
CA ASP A 330 -4.30 28.93 11.95
C ASP A 330 -4.06 27.53 11.36
N VAL A 331 -2.80 27.23 11.02
CA VAL A 331 -2.35 25.90 10.57
C VAL A 331 -2.49 24.86 11.69
N VAL A 332 -2.12 25.22 12.94
CA VAL A 332 -2.32 24.34 14.11
C VAL A 332 -3.80 24.02 14.30
N GLN A 333 -4.70 25.01 14.20
CA GLN A 333 -6.14 24.81 14.35
C GLN A 333 -6.72 23.90 13.25
N ALA A 334 -6.33 24.12 12.00
CA ALA A 334 -6.77 23.29 10.88
C ALA A 334 -6.30 21.83 11.02
N LEU A 335 -5.02 21.60 11.32
CA LEU A 335 -4.51 20.23 11.49
C LEU A 335 -5.05 19.55 12.76
N ARG A 336 -5.26 20.28 13.87
CA ARG A 336 -5.97 19.73 15.04
C ARG A 336 -7.38 19.27 14.69
N ALA A 337 -8.08 19.98 13.80
CA ALA A 337 -9.40 19.56 13.36
C ALA A 337 -9.38 18.22 12.59
N LEU A 338 -8.24 17.81 12.00
CA LEU A 338 -8.05 16.50 11.37
C LEU A 338 -7.71 15.37 12.37
N ASN A 339 -7.50 15.66 13.65
CA ASN A 339 -6.94 14.74 14.65
C ASN A 339 -5.63 14.07 14.17
N ILE A 340 -4.67 14.86 13.66
CA ILE A 340 -3.48 14.25 13.04
C ILE A 340 -2.76 13.31 14.04
N PRO A 341 -2.44 12.06 13.67
CA PRO A 341 -2.12 10.99 14.60
C PRO A 341 -0.61 10.88 14.89
N ASN A 342 0.22 11.37 13.96
CA ASN A 342 1.66 11.54 14.08
C ASN A 342 2.14 12.54 13.01
N LEU A 343 3.31 13.15 13.23
CA LEU A 343 3.99 14.03 12.27
C LEU A 343 5.46 13.60 12.11
N ARG A 344 5.88 13.33 10.87
CA ARG A 344 7.26 12.96 10.49
C ARG A 344 8.09 14.21 10.17
N TRP A 345 9.31 14.28 10.70
CA TRP A 345 10.27 15.40 10.57
C TRP A 345 11.70 14.88 10.90
N PRO A 346 12.83 15.48 10.45
CA PRO A 346 13.01 16.73 9.70
C PRO A 346 12.95 16.60 8.18
N GLY A 347 12.80 15.38 7.65
CA GLY A 347 12.77 15.21 6.20
C GLY A 347 12.83 13.78 5.71
N GLY A 348 12.66 13.68 4.40
CA GLY A 348 13.17 12.59 3.60
C GLY A 348 14.66 12.81 3.44
N CYS A 349 15.08 13.28 2.27
CA CYS A 349 16.50 13.48 1.96
C CYS A 349 17.21 14.44 2.93
N PHE A 350 16.54 15.50 3.40
CA PHE A 350 17.13 16.43 4.37
C PHE A 350 17.54 15.75 5.68
N ALA A 351 16.84 14.69 6.13
CA ALA A 351 17.15 14.04 7.40
C ALA A 351 18.50 13.30 7.41
N ASP A 352 19.00 12.88 6.26
CA ASP A 352 20.32 12.23 6.11
C ASP A 352 21.45 13.23 5.79
N GLU A 353 21.17 14.54 5.77
CA GLU A 353 22.16 15.63 5.85
C GLU A 353 22.06 16.43 7.16
N TYR A 354 20.95 16.32 7.89
CA TYR A 354 20.70 17.07 9.10
C TYR A 354 21.54 16.60 10.30
N HIS A 355 22.22 17.54 10.95
CA HIS A 355 22.92 17.32 12.21
C HIS A 355 22.15 17.99 13.36
N TRP A 356 21.47 17.20 14.19
CA TRP A 356 20.44 17.71 15.11
C TRP A 356 20.89 18.76 16.14
N LYS A 357 22.20 18.81 16.43
CA LYS A 357 22.79 19.81 17.34
C LYS A 357 22.81 21.22 16.74
N ASP A 358 22.69 21.34 15.42
CA ASP A 358 22.60 22.62 14.73
C ASP A 358 21.23 23.28 14.96
N GLY A 359 20.19 22.48 15.21
CA GLY A 359 18.83 22.92 15.53
C GLY A 359 18.51 23.02 17.02
N ILE A 360 19.49 23.30 17.89
CA ILE A 360 19.27 23.54 19.33
C ILE A 360 20.10 24.73 19.84
N GLY A 361 19.83 25.18 21.07
CA GLY A 361 20.49 26.35 21.65
C GLY A 361 19.93 27.68 21.13
N PRO A 362 20.59 28.82 21.47
CA PRO A 362 20.17 30.16 21.08
C PRO A 362 20.05 30.29 19.56
N ARG A 363 18.86 30.68 19.06
CA ARG A 363 18.54 30.63 17.63
C ARG A 363 19.45 31.52 16.78
N ASP A 364 19.86 32.66 17.33
CA ASP A 364 20.79 33.62 16.74
C ASP A 364 22.23 33.08 16.56
N GLN A 365 22.55 31.97 17.23
CA GLN A 365 23.87 31.31 17.21
C GLN A 365 23.84 29.94 16.51
N ARG A 366 22.67 29.48 16.04
CA ARG A 366 22.55 28.23 15.28
C ARG A 366 23.28 28.38 13.93
N PRO A 367 24.06 27.38 13.49
CA PRO A 367 24.75 27.45 12.23
C PRO A 367 23.76 27.38 11.07
N ARG A 368 24.06 28.10 10.00
CA ARG A 368 23.31 28.04 8.74
C ARG A 368 23.82 26.87 7.90
N MET A 369 22.90 26.16 7.27
CA MET A 369 23.15 25.04 6.37
C MET A 369 22.74 25.44 4.94
N VAL A 370 23.27 24.76 3.92
CA VAL A 370 22.72 24.83 2.56
C VAL A 370 21.87 23.59 2.35
N ASN A 371 20.60 23.77 2.00
CA ASN A 371 19.70 22.68 1.66
C ASN A 371 19.98 22.22 0.22
N THR A 372 20.96 21.33 0.10
CA THR A 372 21.56 20.93 -1.18
C THR A 372 20.54 20.27 -2.12
N HIS A 373 19.61 19.51 -1.54
CA HIS A 373 18.56 18.77 -2.25
C HIS A 373 17.46 19.72 -2.76
N TRP A 374 17.03 20.69 -1.93
CA TRP A 374 15.79 21.43 -2.15
C TRP A 374 16.00 22.89 -2.54
N GLY A 375 16.65 23.07 -3.68
CA GLY A 375 16.81 24.37 -4.34
C GLY A 375 18.09 25.14 -3.98
N ASP A 376 19.05 24.50 -3.30
CA ASP A 376 20.36 25.07 -2.91
C ASP A 376 20.22 26.34 -2.05
N VAL A 377 19.20 26.37 -1.19
CA VAL A 377 18.83 27.53 -0.37
C VAL A 377 19.39 27.47 1.05
N GLU A 378 19.56 28.64 1.66
CA GLU A 378 20.06 28.77 3.02
C GLU A 378 19.01 28.34 4.07
N GLU A 379 19.32 27.27 4.80
CA GLU A 379 18.60 26.81 5.98
C GLU A 379 19.13 27.53 7.23
N SER A 380 18.23 28.10 8.04
CA SER A 380 18.58 28.90 9.22
C SER A 380 18.69 28.09 10.52
N ASN A 381 18.16 26.86 10.54
CA ASN A 381 17.97 26.03 11.73
C ASN A 381 17.16 26.71 12.87
N HIS A 382 16.47 27.83 12.60
CA HIS A 382 15.62 28.52 13.59
C HIS A 382 14.46 27.63 14.06
N PHE A 383 13.90 26.80 13.16
CA PHE A 383 13.05 25.69 13.53
C PHE A 383 13.91 24.43 13.70
N GLY A 384 14.00 23.91 14.91
CA GLY A 384 14.80 22.72 15.21
C GLY A 384 14.11 21.81 16.21
N THR A 385 14.89 21.07 17.01
CA THR A 385 14.34 20.02 17.89
C THR A 385 13.29 20.55 18.87
N HIS A 386 13.53 21.71 19.49
CA HIS A 386 12.58 22.28 20.46
C HIS A 386 11.31 22.78 19.78
N GLU A 387 11.45 23.48 18.66
CA GLU A 387 10.32 24.04 17.92
C GLU A 387 9.43 22.94 17.31
N PHE A 388 10.03 21.84 16.80
CA PHE A 388 9.28 20.67 16.34
C PHE A 388 8.52 19.95 17.46
N MET A 389 9.15 19.76 18.63
CA MET A 389 8.47 19.14 19.76
C MET A 389 7.35 20.02 20.31
N ALA A 390 7.52 21.34 20.34
CA ALA A 390 6.46 22.29 20.68
C ALA A 390 5.29 22.24 19.68
N LEU A 391 5.57 22.15 18.38
CA LEU A 391 4.55 21.94 17.34
C LEU A 391 3.75 20.66 17.60
N CYS A 392 4.42 19.56 17.96
CA CYS A 392 3.73 18.31 18.29
C CYS A 392 2.86 18.42 19.56
N GLU A 393 3.34 19.11 20.60
CA GLU A 393 2.58 19.41 21.83
C GLU A 393 1.33 20.29 21.53
N LEU A 394 1.46 21.32 20.69
CA LEU A 394 0.34 22.18 20.27
C LEU A 394 -0.72 21.44 19.45
N LEU A 395 -0.29 20.56 18.54
CA LEU A 395 -1.16 19.72 17.72
C LEU A 395 -1.80 18.57 18.49
N GLY A 396 -1.22 18.17 19.64
CA GLY A 396 -1.62 16.97 20.37
C GLY A 396 -1.28 15.67 19.63
N THR A 397 -0.19 15.67 18.86
CA THR A 397 0.19 14.56 17.97
C THR A 397 1.47 13.85 18.41
N GLU A 398 1.68 12.62 17.93
CA GLU A 398 2.89 11.84 18.24
C GLU A 398 4.04 12.27 17.32
N PRO A 399 5.23 12.62 17.86
CA PRO A 399 6.39 12.92 17.02
C PRO A 399 6.94 11.64 16.37
N TYR A 400 7.23 11.73 15.07
CA TYR A 400 8.04 10.79 14.34
C TYR A 400 9.32 11.51 13.87
N ILE A 401 10.44 11.16 14.49
CA ILE A 401 11.76 11.73 14.16
C ILE A 401 12.50 10.78 13.21
N SER A 402 12.95 11.29 12.06
CA SER A 402 13.85 10.61 11.13
C SER A 402 15.30 10.94 11.49
N GLY A 403 16.08 9.94 11.89
CA GLY A 403 17.48 10.12 12.28
C GLY A 403 18.46 9.86 11.15
N ASN A 404 19.47 10.72 11.02
CA ASN A 404 20.55 10.64 10.03
C ASN A 404 21.38 9.35 10.14
N VAL A 405 21.46 8.59 9.05
CA VAL A 405 22.34 7.42 8.85
C VAL A 405 23.37 7.65 7.74
N GLY A 406 23.00 8.39 6.69
CA GLY A 406 23.79 8.60 5.48
C GLY A 406 25.07 9.40 5.70
N SER A 407 25.00 10.50 6.46
CA SER A 407 26.16 11.36 6.78
C SER A 407 26.46 11.49 8.28
N GLY A 408 25.49 11.14 9.13
CA GLY A 408 25.58 11.22 10.58
C GLY A 408 26.38 10.09 11.22
N THR A 409 26.37 10.04 12.55
CA THR A 409 27.04 8.98 13.32
C THR A 409 26.12 8.24 14.28
N VAL A 410 26.49 6.99 14.61
CA VAL A 410 25.79 6.16 15.61
C VAL A 410 25.71 6.86 16.98
N GLN A 411 26.77 7.59 17.36
CA GLN A 411 26.78 8.38 18.60
C GLN A 411 25.79 9.53 18.53
N GLU A 412 25.78 10.30 17.43
CA GLU A 412 24.91 11.44 17.23
C GLU A 412 23.42 11.07 17.34
N MET A 413 22.97 10.01 16.65
CA MET A 413 21.58 9.55 16.73
C MET A 413 21.24 9.06 18.15
N SER A 414 22.16 8.35 18.81
CA SER A 414 21.98 7.87 20.20
C SER A 414 21.87 9.04 21.19
N GLU A 415 22.69 10.07 21.03
CA GLU A 415 22.66 11.29 21.83
C GLU A 415 21.37 12.11 21.60
N TRP A 416 20.79 12.08 20.39
CA TRP A 416 19.52 12.74 20.13
C TRP A 416 18.35 12.08 20.88
N VAL A 417 18.30 10.74 20.83
CA VAL A 417 17.34 9.94 21.63
C VAL A 417 17.51 10.24 23.12
N GLU A 418 18.75 10.31 23.61
CA GLU A 418 19.05 10.66 25.01
C GLU A 418 18.57 12.07 25.36
N TYR A 419 18.93 13.06 24.55
CA TYR A 419 18.52 14.46 24.70
C TYR A 419 17.01 14.62 24.83
N LEU A 420 16.25 13.95 23.96
CA LEU A 420 14.80 14.02 23.93
C LEU A 420 14.12 13.30 25.11
N THR A 421 14.58 12.09 25.46
CA THR A 421 13.77 11.14 26.26
C THR A 421 14.37 10.77 27.63
N ARG A 422 15.61 11.19 27.95
CA ARG A 422 16.24 10.91 29.25
C ARG A 422 15.74 11.89 30.33
N ASP A 423 15.06 11.35 31.33
CA ASP A 423 14.70 12.04 32.57
C ASP A 423 15.93 12.35 33.46
N GLY A 424 16.61 11.29 33.91
CA GLY A 424 17.75 11.38 34.82
C GLY A 424 18.95 12.19 34.30
N ASP A 425 19.84 12.57 35.22
CA ASP A 425 20.99 13.42 34.93
C ASP A 425 22.00 12.75 33.97
N SER A 426 22.35 13.49 32.92
CA SER A 426 23.32 13.09 31.88
C SER A 426 23.81 14.33 31.11
N PRO A 427 24.88 14.25 30.30
CA PRO A 427 25.31 15.37 29.47
C PRO A 427 24.20 15.88 28.53
N MET A 428 23.46 14.99 27.86
CA MET A 428 22.39 15.39 26.94
C MET A 428 21.13 15.88 27.67
N ALA A 429 20.77 15.29 28.81
CA ALA A 429 19.65 15.79 29.62
C ALA A 429 19.95 17.18 30.21
N ARG A 430 21.18 17.44 30.66
CA ARG A 430 21.61 18.79 31.08
C ARG A 430 21.62 19.80 29.93
N LEU A 431 21.98 19.37 28.72
CA LEU A 431 21.91 20.23 27.53
C LEU A 431 20.46 20.59 27.18
N ARG A 432 19.52 19.63 27.28
CA ARG A 432 18.07 19.90 27.10
C ARG A 432 17.57 20.93 28.12
N ARG A 433 17.92 20.75 29.40
CA ARG A 433 17.63 21.68 30.51
C ARG A 433 18.16 23.08 30.26
N ALA A 434 19.44 23.19 29.87
CA ALA A 434 20.07 24.47 29.55
C ALA A 434 19.40 25.19 28.37
N ASN A 435 18.84 24.43 27.42
CA ASN A 435 18.09 24.94 26.28
C ASN A 435 16.60 25.20 26.59
N GLY A 436 16.18 25.20 27.86
CA GLY A 436 14.84 25.64 28.28
C GLY A 436 13.79 24.55 28.50
N ARG A 437 14.13 23.26 28.35
CA ARG A 437 13.19 22.15 28.62
C ARG A 437 13.72 21.24 29.72
N ASP A 438 13.09 21.26 30.89
CA ASP A 438 13.49 20.41 32.02
C ASP A 438 13.09 18.94 31.81
N GLU A 439 11.79 18.69 31.76
CA GLU A 439 11.20 17.36 31.57
C GLU A 439 11.51 16.77 30.19
N PRO A 440 11.78 15.45 30.08
CA PRO A 440 11.89 14.80 28.77
C PRO A 440 10.58 14.90 27.98
N TRP A 441 10.67 14.77 26.66
CA TRP A 441 9.53 14.50 25.82
C TRP A 441 9.28 12.99 25.69
N ARG A 442 8.07 12.63 25.27
CA ARG A 442 7.78 11.30 24.75
C ARG A 442 8.00 11.32 23.24
N VAL A 443 8.82 10.40 22.74
CA VAL A 443 9.05 10.18 21.31
C VAL A 443 8.80 8.72 21.04
N LYS A 444 7.74 8.43 20.28
CA LYS A 444 7.32 7.06 19.98
C LYS A 444 7.98 6.54 18.71
N PHE A 445 7.99 7.31 17.63
CA PHE A 445 8.44 6.82 16.32
C PHE A 445 9.83 7.35 15.97
N TRP A 446 10.70 6.43 15.53
CA TRP A 446 12.09 6.76 15.24
C TRP A 446 12.57 6.08 13.95
N GLY A 447 12.87 6.88 12.93
CA GLY A 447 13.39 6.44 11.65
C GLY A 447 14.90 6.21 11.73
N ILE A 448 15.36 5.09 11.19
CA ILE A 448 16.76 4.72 11.12
C ILE A 448 17.21 4.94 9.66
N GLY A 449 17.53 6.20 9.35
CA GLY A 449 17.77 6.70 8.00
C GLY A 449 16.49 6.85 7.19
N ASN A 450 16.61 7.57 6.08
CA ASN A 450 15.61 7.74 5.04
C ASN A 450 16.21 7.40 3.67
N GLU A 451 15.40 6.84 2.75
CA GLU A 451 15.76 6.57 1.34
C GLU A 451 17.22 6.18 1.14
N THR A 452 17.73 5.26 1.95
CA THR A 452 19.16 4.96 1.99
C THR A 452 19.64 4.28 0.70
N TRP A 453 18.74 3.80 -0.15
CA TRP A 453 18.97 3.39 -1.54
C TRP A 453 19.27 4.55 -2.50
N GLY A 454 18.84 5.78 -2.17
CA GLY A 454 18.94 6.99 -2.97
C GLY A 454 19.70 8.10 -2.23
N CYS A 455 19.04 9.21 -1.92
CA CYS A 455 19.68 10.38 -1.29
C CYS A 455 20.35 10.08 0.07
N GLY A 456 19.81 9.14 0.86
CA GLY A 456 20.40 8.71 2.13
C GLY A 456 21.69 7.88 2.02
N GLY A 457 22.38 7.86 0.87
CA GLY A 457 23.73 7.30 0.73
C GLY A 457 23.95 6.29 -0.40
N ASN A 458 23.02 6.13 -1.36
CA ASN A 458 23.12 5.23 -2.52
C ASN A 458 23.52 3.79 -2.15
N MET A 459 22.99 3.29 -1.03
CA MET A 459 23.37 2.03 -0.41
C MET A 459 22.70 0.83 -1.10
N ARG A 460 23.41 -0.30 -1.13
CA ARG A 460 22.75 -1.59 -1.39
C ARG A 460 21.94 -2.03 -0.17
N ALA A 461 20.84 -2.75 -0.41
CA ALA A 461 19.97 -3.29 0.63
C ALA A 461 20.73 -4.02 1.74
N GLU A 462 21.76 -4.81 1.40
CA GLU A 462 22.52 -5.58 2.39
C GLU A 462 23.33 -4.68 3.33
N TYR A 463 23.89 -3.58 2.81
CA TYR A 463 24.67 -2.63 3.60
C TYR A 463 23.77 -1.71 4.45
N SER A 464 22.66 -1.23 3.87
CA SER A 464 21.62 -0.50 4.63
C SER A 464 21.11 -1.34 5.81
N ALA A 465 20.89 -2.63 5.60
CA ALA A 465 20.41 -3.54 6.63
C ALA A 465 21.43 -3.76 7.77
N ASP A 466 22.73 -3.81 7.47
CA ASP A 466 23.78 -3.86 8.49
C ASP A 466 23.83 -2.56 9.32
N LEU A 467 23.77 -1.39 8.67
CA LEU A 467 23.73 -0.09 9.36
C LEU A 467 22.45 0.06 10.20
N ALA A 468 21.29 -0.32 9.67
CA ALA A 468 20.02 -0.24 10.40
C ALA A 468 20.08 -1.00 11.74
N ARG A 469 20.71 -2.19 11.76
CA ARG A 469 20.95 -2.96 12.99
C ARG A 469 21.92 -2.24 13.94
N GLN A 470 22.99 -1.67 13.40
CA GLN A 470 24.00 -0.95 14.19
C GLN A 470 23.40 0.29 14.86
N TYR A 471 22.78 1.19 14.10
CA TYR A 471 22.16 2.41 14.62
C TYR A 471 21.01 2.11 15.60
N ALA A 472 20.10 1.20 15.25
CA ALA A 472 18.98 0.82 16.12
C ALA A 472 19.42 0.24 17.48
N THR A 473 20.60 -0.39 17.54
CA THR A 473 21.18 -0.92 18.80
C THR A 473 21.46 0.17 19.84
N TYR A 474 21.79 1.40 19.41
CA TYR A 474 22.12 2.52 20.31
C TYR A 474 20.97 3.51 20.52
N CYS A 475 19.89 3.39 19.74
CA CYS A 475 18.61 4.05 20.02
C CYS A 475 17.92 3.35 21.21
N ARG A 476 18.24 3.77 22.44
CA ARG A 476 17.76 3.11 23.68
C ARG A 476 16.39 3.62 24.11
N ASP A 477 15.62 2.74 24.75
CA ASP A 477 14.43 3.13 25.51
C ASP A 477 14.86 3.78 26.83
N HIS A 478 14.29 4.93 27.18
CA HIS A 478 14.61 5.67 28.40
C HIS A 478 13.38 5.79 29.31
N GLY A 479 13.46 5.21 30.51
CA GLY A 479 12.33 5.16 31.43
C GLY A 479 11.13 4.46 30.78
N ASP A 480 9.97 5.12 30.84
CA ASP A 480 8.73 4.66 30.23
C ASP A 480 8.65 4.92 28.71
N ASN A 481 9.56 5.70 28.13
CA ASN A 481 9.58 5.92 26.68
C ASN A 481 10.03 4.65 25.95
N LYS A 482 9.19 4.18 25.01
CA LYS A 482 9.45 3.00 24.17
C LYS A 482 9.49 3.43 22.71
N LEU A 483 10.66 3.28 22.08
CA LEU A 483 10.81 3.58 20.67
C LEU A 483 10.23 2.45 19.82
N TYR A 484 9.42 2.84 18.84
CA TYR A 484 9.06 2.05 17.67
C TYR A 484 10.02 2.47 16.55
N ARG A 485 11.07 1.67 16.34
CA ARG A 485 12.14 1.94 15.39
C ARG A 485 11.72 1.46 14.00
N ILE A 486 11.88 2.29 12.99
CA ILE A 486 11.48 2.05 11.60
C ILE A 486 12.75 2.03 10.75
N ALA A 487 13.03 0.94 10.05
CA ALA A 487 14.17 0.85 9.15
C ALA A 487 13.83 1.42 7.76
N SER A 488 14.73 2.23 7.18
CA SER A 488 14.67 2.70 5.79
C SER A 488 14.48 1.52 4.82
N GLY A 489 13.26 1.40 4.30
CA GLY A 489 12.81 0.30 3.46
C GLY A 489 12.77 0.64 1.98
N ALA A 490 11.84 0.02 1.26
CA ALA A 490 11.86 -0.07 -0.20
C ALA A 490 11.25 1.15 -0.90
N THR A 491 11.68 1.41 -2.14
CA THR A 491 10.91 2.24 -3.08
C THR A 491 10.07 1.35 -3.99
N GLY A 492 8.81 1.73 -4.22
CA GLY A 492 7.90 1.04 -5.14
C GLY A 492 7.84 -0.47 -4.89
N ASP A 493 8.09 -1.26 -5.93
CA ASP A 493 8.07 -2.73 -5.93
C ASP A 493 9.45 -3.40 -5.76
N ASP A 494 10.44 -2.74 -5.13
CA ASP A 494 11.69 -3.40 -4.70
C ASP A 494 11.46 -4.35 -3.49
N TYR A 495 10.82 -5.48 -3.78
CA TYR A 495 10.60 -6.57 -2.83
C TYR A 495 11.91 -7.23 -2.36
N LYS A 496 13.04 -7.03 -3.06
CA LYS A 496 14.35 -7.54 -2.64
C LYS A 496 14.83 -6.76 -1.40
N TRP A 497 14.67 -5.44 -1.39
CA TRP A 497 15.03 -4.60 -0.24
C TRP A 497 14.31 -5.05 1.05
N THR A 498 12.99 -5.19 0.97
CA THR A 498 12.15 -5.68 2.08
C THR A 498 12.57 -7.08 2.53
N ARG A 499 12.90 -7.99 1.61
CA ARG A 499 13.42 -9.33 1.96
C ARG A 499 14.71 -9.23 2.78
N THR A 500 15.68 -8.44 2.33
CA THR A 500 16.99 -8.29 2.97
C THR A 500 16.89 -7.74 4.40
N LEU A 501 15.96 -6.81 4.65
CA LEU A 501 15.67 -6.30 6.00
C LEU A 501 14.99 -7.35 6.87
N MET A 502 14.01 -8.09 6.35
CA MET A 502 13.33 -9.16 7.10
C MET A 502 14.28 -10.31 7.50
N GLU A 503 15.28 -10.62 6.67
CA GLU A 503 16.33 -11.60 6.96
C GLU A 503 17.21 -11.23 8.16
N GLN A 504 17.36 -9.93 8.47
CA GLN A 504 18.15 -9.48 9.62
C GLN A 504 17.48 -9.74 10.96
N ILE A 505 16.16 -9.60 11.01
CA ILE A 505 15.37 -9.79 12.24
C ILE A 505 14.94 -11.24 12.43
N ASN A 506 14.85 -12.04 11.37
CA ASN A 506 14.61 -13.48 11.45
C ASN A 506 15.44 -14.28 10.44
N CYS A 507 16.48 -14.95 10.94
CA CYS A 507 17.20 -15.97 10.17
C CYS A 507 16.39 -17.27 10.09
N PHE A 508 16.04 -17.68 8.87
CA PHE A 508 15.22 -18.86 8.59
C PHE A 508 15.83 -20.13 9.22
N GLY A 509 15.20 -20.66 10.27
CA GLY A 509 15.66 -21.84 11.01
C GLY A 509 16.51 -21.57 12.26
N CYS A 510 16.58 -20.33 12.75
CA CYS A 510 17.21 -20.02 14.03
C CYS A 510 16.32 -20.46 15.21
N GLU A 511 16.89 -21.23 16.16
CA GLU A 511 16.18 -21.71 17.37
C GLU A 511 15.95 -20.62 18.42
N ALA A 512 16.59 -19.46 18.27
CA ALA A 512 16.43 -18.31 19.15
C ALA A 512 15.26 -17.43 18.69
N THR A 513 14.46 -16.94 19.64
CA THR A 513 13.43 -15.93 19.41
C THR A 513 14.01 -14.75 18.62
N PRO A 514 13.40 -14.33 17.49
CA PRO A 514 13.95 -13.28 16.64
C PRO A 514 14.16 -11.98 17.42
N ARG A 515 15.39 -11.45 17.41
CA ARG A 515 15.75 -10.19 18.04
C ARG A 515 15.29 -9.04 17.14
N THR A 516 14.22 -8.36 17.54
CA THR A 516 13.68 -7.20 16.81
C THR A 516 14.55 -5.96 17.05
N PHE A 517 15.54 -5.76 16.17
CA PHE A 517 16.35 -4.53 16.13
C PHE A 517 15.47 -3.31 15.80
N PHE A 518 14.52 -3.49 14.90
CA PHE A 518 13.47 -2.54 14.55
C PHE A 518 12.09 -3.21 14.58
N GLN A 519 11.04 -2.39 14.66
CA GLN A 519 9.64 -2.80 14.76
C GLN A 519 8.84 -2.50 13.47
N GLY A 520 9.30 -1.56 12.64
CA GLY A 520 8.75 -1.30 11.32
C GLY A 520 9.78 -1.32 10.20
N ILE A 521 9.30 -1.48 8.96
CA ILE A 521 10.06 -1.27 7.71
C ILE A 521 9.25 -0.30 6.86
N SER A 522 9.89 0.74 6.32
CA SER A 522 9.20 1.69 5.45
C SER A 522 8.99 1.17 4.01
N VAL A 523 8.10 1.82 3.29
CA VAL A 523 7.96 1.73 1.83
C VAL A 523 7.52 3.10 1.31
N HIS A 524 8.10 3.56 0.22
CA HIS A 524 7.75 4.84 -0.39
C HIS A 524 7.06 4.61 -1.75
N HIS A 525 5.96 5.30 -2.02
CA HIS A 525 5.30 5.24 -3.33
C HIS A 525 4.51 6.52 -3.69
N TYR A 526 5.01 7.24 -4.69
CA TYR A 526 4.39 8.44 -5.24
C TYR A 526 3.52 8.14 -6.46
N THR A 527 2.40 8.85 -6.58
CA THR A 527 1.45 8.81 -7.69
C THR A 527 1.76 9.93 -8.69
N MET A 528 1.93 9.57 -9.96
CA MET A 528 2.18 10.48 -11.10
C MET A 528 1.34 10.03 -12.30
N SER A 529 1.02 10.93 -13.24
CA SER A 529 0.33 10.57 -14.50
C SER A 529 1.31 10.26 -15.64
N GLY A 530 2.50 10.87 -15.61
CA GLY A 530 3.58 10.70 -16.59
C GLY A 530 4.84 10.01 -16.04
N THR A 531 6.01 10.40 -16.57
CA THR A 531 7.32 9.88 -16.12
C THR A 531 7.92 10.79 -15.04
N TRP A 532 9.07 10.40 -14.48
CA TRP A 532 9.76 11.22 -13.48
C TRP A 532 10.19 12.60 -14.01
N GLU A 533 10.54 12.67 -15.30
CA GLU A 533 11.00 13.88 -15.99
C GLU A 533 9.85 14.78 -16.46
N ALA A 534 8.64 14.25 -16.57
CA ALA A 534 7.43 14.93 -17.01
C ALA A 534 6.22 14.30 -16.30
N LYS A 535 5.95 14.75 -15.07
CA LYS A 535 5.02 14.09 -14.15
C LYS A 535 3.55 14.40 -14.46
N GLY A 536 3.31 15.54 -15.11
CA GLY A 536 2.00 16.11 -15.38
C GLY A 536 1.73 17.35 -14.52
N SER A 537 0.85 18.22 -14.99
CA SER A 537 0.44 19.43 -14.26
C SER A 537 -0.52 19.10 -13.11
N ALA A 538 -0.47 19.90 -12.06
CA ALA A 538 -1.44 19.90 -10.97
C ALA A 538 -2.84 20.37 -11.42
N THR A 539 -2.93 21.30 -12.39
CA THR A 539 -4.19 21.96 -12.78
C THR A 539 -4.57 21.83 -14.26
N ASP A 540 -3.59 21.66 -15.16
CA ASP A 540 -3.80 21.60 -16.60
C ASP A 540 -3.63 20.16 -17.11
N PHE A 541 -4.72 19.39 -17.02
CA PHE A 541 -4.74 17.97 -17.33
C PHE A 541 -6.09 17.58 -17.95
N ASP A 542 -6.09 16.56 -18.82
CA ASP A 542 -7.30 16.05 -19.45
C ASP A 542 -7.90 14.82 -18.73
N THR A 543 -8.99 14.30 -19.28
CA THR A 543 -9.67 13.10 -18.75
C THR A 543 -8.78 11.84 -18.79
N ASP A 544 -7.89 11.73 -19.78
CA ASP A 544 -6.98 10.58 -19.90
C ASP A 544 -5.80 10.68 -18.91
N ASP A 545 -5.28 11.88 -18.63
CA ASP A 545 -4.35 12.14 -17.52
C ASP A 545 -4.95 11.77 -16.17
N TYR A 546 -6.21 12.13 -15.95
CA TYR A 546 -6.94 11.76 -14.76
C TYR A 546 -7.06 10.24 -14.63
N TYR A 547 -7.48 9.52 -15.68
CA TYR A 547 -7.57 8.06 -15.64
C TYR A 547 -6.21 7.38 -15.45
N ARG A 548 -5.14 7.89 -16.09
CA ARG A 548 -3.76 7.46 -15.80
C ARG A 548 -3.40 7.64 -14.33
N THR A 549 -3.78 8.78 -13.73
CA THR A 549 -3.56 9.07 -12.31
C THR A 549 -4.29 8.08 -11.40
N MET A 550 -5.57 7.79 -11.66
CA MET A 550 -6.33 6.83 -10.85
C MET A 550 -5.78 5.40 -10.95
N ALA A 551 -5.38 4.96 -12.14
CA ALA A 551 -4.73 3.65 -12.33
C ALA A 551 -3.35 3.59 -11.62
N SER A 552 -2.61 4.71 -11.64
CA SER A 552 -1.34 4.89 -10.91
C SER A 552 -1.56 4.81 -9.39
N ALA A 553 -2.61 5.45 -8.85
CA ALA A 553 -2.98 5.36 -7.43
C ALA A 553 -3.34 3.92 -7.01
N GLN A 554 -4.17 3.21 -7.80
CA GLN A 554 -4.55 1.83 -7.48
C GLN A 554 -3.37 0.83 -7.51
N ARG A 555 -2.22 1.16 -8.15
CA ARG A 555 -1.00 0.34 -8.11
C ARG A 555 -0.49 0.11 -6.68
N ILE A 556 -0.80 1.01 -5.74
CA ILE A 556 -0.35 0.90 -4.34
C ILE A 556 -0.88 -0.38 -3.67
N ASP A 557 -2.06 -0.88 -4.05
CA ASP A 557 -2.61 -2.15 -3.53
C ASP A 557 -1.69 -3.34 -3.86
N ARG A 558 -1.15 -3.38 -5.09
CA ARG A 558 -0.20 -4.42 -5.51
C ARG A 558 1.12 -4.31 -4.76
N ILE A 559 1.64 -3.09 -4.57
CA ILE A 559 2.90 -2.83 -3.86
C ILE A 559 2.79 -3.27 -2.40
N LEU A 560 1.75 -2.82 -1.70
CA LEU A 560 1.48 -3.20 -0.30
C LEU A 560 1.24 -4.70 -0.16
N THR A 561 0.53 -5.33 -1.12
CA THR A 561 0.35 -6.79 -1.17
C THR A 561 1.69 -7.51 -1.31
N GLY A 562 2.56 -7.09 -2.24
CA GLY A 562 3.85 -7.73 -2.49
C GLY A 562 4.80 -7.63 -1.30
N HIS A 563 4.95 -6.45 -0.71
CA HIS A 563 5.77 -6.28 0.51
C HIS A 563 5.21 -7.06 1.69
N SER A 564 3.89 -6.98 1.94
CA SER A 564 3.23 -7.77 2.99
C SER A 564 3.44 -9.28 2.79
N THR A 565 3.44 -9.74 1.55
CA THR A 565 3.66 -11.15 1.18
C THR A 565 5.09 -11.58 1.49
N VAL A 566 6.09 -10.75 1.18
CA VAL A 566 7.48 -11.01 1.58
C VAL A 566 7.62 -11.00 3.10
N MET A 567 7.01 -10.05 3.80
CA MET A 567 7.05 -9.99 5.26
C MET A 567 6.39 -11.21 5.92
N ASP A 568 5.27 -11.71 5.38
CA ASP A 568 4.58 -12.90 5.90
C ASP A 568 5.45 -14.18 5.82
N ILE A 569 6.46 -14.25 4.93
CA ILE A 569 7.42 -15.38 4.86
C ILE A 569 8.30 -15.44 6.12
N TYR A 570 8.72 -14.29 6.65
CA TYR A 570 9.65 -14.21 7.78
C TYR A 570 8.96 -13.86 9.11
N ASP A 571 7.77 -13.27 9.07
CA ASP A 571 6.97 -12.87 10.23
C ASP A 571 5.47 -13.12 9.97
N PRO A 572 5.03 -14.38 9.86
CA PRO A 572 3.62 -14.72 9.59
C PRO A 572 2.65 -14.24 10.68
N GLY A 573 3.16 -14.02 11.90
CA GLY A 573 2.41 -13.46 13.03
C GLY A 573 2.24 -11.93 13.02
N ARG A 574 2.71 -11.24 11.98
CA ARG A 574 2.41 -9.80 11.70
C ARG A 574 2.81 -8.82 12.81
N ARG A 575 3.94 -9.09 13.46
CA ARG A 575 4.51 -8.27 14.54
C ARG A 575 5.33 -7.09 14.03
N VAL A 576 5.85 -7.19 12.81
CA VAL A 576 6.59 -6.10 12.14
C VAL A 576 5.61 -5.30 11.28
N GLY A 577 5.44 -4.02 11.58
CA GLY A 577 4.56 -3.15 10.80
C GLY A 577 5.19 -2.77 9.45
N LEU A 578 4.39 -2.79 8.39
CA LEU A 578 4.72 -2.06 7.17
C LEU A 578 4.33 -0.60 7.39
N VAL A 579 5.18 0.33 6.96
CA VAL A 579 5.01 1.77 7.14
C VAL A 579 5.10 2.46 5.78
N LEU A 580 4.05 3.10 5.31
CA LEU A 580 4.05 3.84 4.03
C LEU A 580 4.28 5.34 4.32
N ASP A 581 5.45 5.70 4.81
CA ASP A 581 5.76 7.05 5.33
C ASP A 581 6.19 8.08 4.28
N GLU A 582 6.10 7.73 3.00
CA GLU A 582 5.96 8.67 1.89
C GLU A 582 4.97 8.15 0.84
N TRP A 583 3.87 8.88 0.67
CA TRP A 583 2.91 8.68 -0.42
C TRP A 583 2.21 9.98 -0.80
N GLY A 584 1.62 10.01 -1.99
CA GLY A 584 0.83 11.13 -2.48
C GLY A 584 1.12 11.46 -3.94
N THR A 585 0.41 12.43 -4.47
CA THR A 585 0.58 12.93 -5.83
C THR A 585 1.82 13.82 -5.96
N TRP A 586 2.65 13.59 -6.98
CA TRP A 586 3.80 14.43 -7.32
C TRP A 586 3.60 15.00 -8.73
N TRP A 587 3.43 16.31 -8.83
CA TRP A 587 3.26 17.03 -10.10
C TRP A 587 4.52 17.80 -10.49
N ASP A 588 4.57 18.24 -11.74
CA ASP A 588 5.49 19.30 -12.12
C ASP A 588 5.05 20.59 -11.42
N VAL A 589 6.01 21.37 -10.88
CA VAL A 589 5.72 22.51 -10.00
C VAL A 589 4.92 23.61 -10.71
N GLU A 590 4.18 24.43 -9.93
CA GLU A 590 3.42 25.54 -10.49
C GLU A 590 4.33 26.49 -11.31
N PRO A 591 3.90 26.91 -12.52
CA PRO A 591 4.70 27.75 -13.39
C PRO A 591 5.22 29.02 -12.71
N GLY A 592 6.55 29.20 -12.74
CA GLY A 592 7.23 30.35 -12.14
C GLY A 592 7.64 30.18 -10.67
N THR A 593 7.33 29.04 -10.04
CA THR A 593 7.86 28.69 -8.71
C THR A 593 9.25 28.04 -8.80
N ASN A 594 9.96 27.94 -7.67
CA ASN A 594 11.25 27.24 -7.61
C ASN A 594 11.02 25.72 -7.71
N PRO A 595 11.59 25.00 -8.70
CA PRO A 595 11.40 23.55 -8.84
C PRO A 595 11.90 22.76 -7.64
N GLY A 596 12.90 23.24 -6.90
CA GLY A 596 13.36 22.61 -5.66
C GLY A 596 12.41 22.74 -4.47
N PHE A 597 11.36 23.56 -4.57
CA PHE A 597 10.40 23.79 -3.48
C PHE A 597 9.14 22.91 -3.57
N LEU A 598 8.98 22.13 -4.66
CA LEU A 598 7.88 21.18 -4.86
C LEU A 598 6.48 21.75 -4.58
N PHE A 599 6.26 23.03 -4.87
CA PHE A 599 4.96 23.67 -4.74
C PHE A 599 4.08 23.30 -5.94
N GLN A 600 2.95 22.67 -5.67
CA GLN A 600 1.95 22.25 -6.64
C GLN A 600 0.55 22.58 -6.08
N GLN A 601 -0.42 22.84 -6.96
CA GLN A 601 -1.82 22.98 -6.56
C GLN A 601 -2.44 21.63 -6.14
N ASN A 602 -3.60 21.66 -5.48
CA ASN A 602 -4.36 20.49 -5.06
C ASN A 602 -5.82 20.58 -5.53
N THR A 603 -6.25 19.64 -6.37
CA THR A 603 -7.54 19.61 -7.09
C THR A 603 -8.45 18.48 -6.61
N LEU A 604 -9.66 18.39 -7.15
CA LEU A 604 -10.57 17.26 -6.92
C LEU A 604 -9.94 15.90 -7.33
N ARG A 605 -9.06 15.86 -8.34
CA ARG A 605 -8.26 14.66 -8.68
C ARG A 605 -7.45 14.17 -7.48
N ASP A 606 -6.78 15.07 -6.77
CA ASP A 606 -5.90 14.74 -5.63
C ASP A 606 -6.71 14.22 -4.43
N ALA A 607 -7.91 14.79 -4.19
CA ALA A 607 -8.87 14.24 -3.25
C ALA A 607 -9.26 12.78 -3.59
N LEU A 608 -9.52 12.47 -4.86
CA LEU A 608 -9.89 11.12 -5.29
C LEU A 608 -8.72 10.13 -5.18
N VAL A 609 -7.47 10.56 -5.40
CA VAL A 609 -6.26 9.76 -5.06
C VAL A 609 -6.25 9.43 -3.56
N ALA A 610 -6.44 10.42 -2.68
CA ALA A 610 -6.40 10.20 -1.24
C ALA A 610 -7.52 9.28 -0.74
N SER A 611 -8.74 9.40 -1.26
CA SER A 611 -9.86 8.51 -0.89
C SER A 611 -9.60 7.06 -1.30
N THR A 612 -9.14 6.85 -2.54
CA THR A 612 -8.76 5.54 -3.08
C THR A 612 -7.63 4.92 -2.25
N HIS A 613 -6.62 5.72 -1.87
CA HIS A 613 -5.53 5.27 -1.01
C HIS A 613 -6.01 4.86 0.38
N PHE A 614 -6.88 5.63 1.05
CA PHE A 614 -7.43 5.23 2.35
C PHE A 614 -8.21 3.91 2.27
N ASP A 615 -9.07 3.73 1.28
CA ASP A 615 -9.83 2.49 1.09
C ASP A 615 -8.88 1.27 0.93
N ILE A 616 -7.78 1.44 0.18
CA ILE A 616 -6.72 0.43 0.05
C ILE A 616 -5.94 0.24 1.37
N PHE A 617 -5.62 1.30 2.11
CA PHE A 617 -4.91 1.19 3.39
C PHE A 617 -5.73 0.43 4.44
N HIS A 618 -7.06 0.62 4.45
CA HIS A 618 -7.97 -0.12 5.33
C HIS A 618 -7.97 -1.61 5.00
N LYS A 619 -8.00 -1.99 3.71
CA LYS A 619 -7.84 -3.37 3.23
C LYS A 619 -6.50 -4.00 3.70
N HIS A 620 -5.45 -3.18 3.86
CA HIS A 620 -4.12 -3.61 4.35
C HIS A 620 -3.88 -3.42 5.86
N ALA A 621 -4.86 -2.93 6.63
CA ALA A 621 -4.70 -2.58 8.06
C ALA A 621 -4.20 -3.73 8.97
N ALA A 622 -4.31 -4.98 8.53
CA ALA A 622 -3.72 -6.14 9.21
C ALA A 622 -2.18 -6.24 9.09
N ARG A 623 -1.49 -5.34 8.37
CA ARG A 623 -0.01 -5.28 8.24
C ARG A 623 0.49 -3.85 8.07
N LEU A 624 -0.21 -3.01 7.30
CA LEU A 624 0.09 -1.59 7.19
C LEU A 624 -0.31 -0.91 8.50
N TYR A 625 0.69 -0.43 9.24
CA TYR A 625 0.52 0.10 10.58
C TYR A 625 0.50 1.63 10.64
N MET A 626 1.17 2.27 9.68
CA MET A 626 1.32 3.72 9.57
C MET A 626 1.45 4.10 8.09
N ALA A 627 0.97 5.29 7.74
CA ALA A 627 1.25 5.93 6.46
C ALA A 627 1.34 7.44 6.67
N ASN A 628 2.20 8.13 5.90
CA ASN A 628 2.40 9.57 6.00
C ASN A 628 2.33 10.22 4.62
N ILE A 629 1.38 11.15 4.44
CA ILE A 629 1.23 11.86 3.17
C ILE A 629 2.33 12.91 3.00
N ALA A 630 2.94 12.92 1.82
CA ALA A 630 3.96 13.85 1.39
C ALA A 630 3.33 15.05 0.65
N GLN A 631 3.38 16.28 1.18
CA GLN A 631 3.74 16.67 2.56
C GLN A 631 2.57 17.46 3.19
N THR A 632 2.80 18.07 4.35
CA THR A 632 1.68 18.63 5.15
C THR A 632 1.24 20.02 4.68
N VAL A 633 2.18 20.91 4.37
CA VAL A 633 1.90 22.33 4.05
C VAL A 633 2.76 22.77 2.86
N ASN A 634 2.19 23.48 1.88
CA ASN A 634 2.86 24.06 0.70
C ASN A 634 3.69 23.14 -0.21
N VAL A 635 3.80 21.84 0.07
CA VAL A 635 4.73 20.92 -0.59
C VAL A 635 3.99 19.64 -0.98
N LEU A 636 4.14 19.23 -2.24
CA LEU A 636 3.52 18.04 -2.82
C LEU A 636 2.01 17.99 -2.54
N GLN A 637 1.44 16.87 -2.07
CA GLN A 637 0.00 16.73 -1.85
C GLN A 637 -0.46 17.35 -0.52
N ALA A 638 -0.22 18.67 -0.37
CA ALA A 638 -0.45 19.42 0.84
C ALA A 638 -1.89 19.36 1.37
N MET A 639 -2.03 19.35 2.70
CA MET A 639 -3.31 19.61 3.38
C MET A 639 -3.68 21.10 3.31
N LEU A 640 -2.66 21.94 3.42
CA LEU A 640 -2.80 23.38 3.60
C LEU A 640 -1.85 24.11 2.65
N LEU A 641 -2.36 25.15 2.00
CA LEU A 641 -1.53 26.11 1.28
C LEU A 641 -1.60 27.45 2.01
N THR A 642 -0.46 28.13 2.14
CA THR A 642 -0.35 29.43 2.80
C THR A 642 0.39 30.41 1.91
N ASP A 643 -0.03 31.67 1.89
CA ASP A 643 0.79 32.76 1.38
C ASP A 643 0.56 34.01 2.24
N GLY A 644 1.61 34.52 2.88
CA GLY A 644 1.46 35.45 3.99
C GLY A 644 0.50 34.92 5.07
N ASP A 645 -0.51 35.73 5.38
CA ASP A 645 -1.61 35.43 6.31
C ASP A 645 -2.76 34.60 5.68
N ALA A 646 -2.78 34.41 4.36
CA ALA A 646 -3.77 33.54 3.72
C ALA A 646 -3.54 32.07 4.09
N LEU A 647 -4.65 31.35 4.29
CA LEU A 647 -4.71 29.91 4.53
C LEU A 647 -5.80 29.29 3.65
N VAL A 648 -5.45 28.24 2.92
CA VAL A 648 -6.36 27.48 2.05
C VAL A 648 -6.38 26.03 2.50
N LEU A 649 -7.58 25.50 2.77
CA LEU A 649 -7.81 24.08 3.00
C LEU A 649 -7.92 23.38 1.64
N THR A 650 -7.13 22.34 1.39
CA THR A 650 -7.14 21.68 0.08
C THR A 650 -8.28 20.67 -0.06
N PRO A 651 -8.67 20.28 -1.30
CA PRO A 651 -9.54 19.11 -1.52
C PRO A 651 -9.05 17.86 -0.78
N THR A 652 -7.73 17.64 -0.71
CA THR A 652 -7.15 16.51 0.05
C THR A 652 -7.39 16.65 1.56
N TYR A 653 -7.27 17.84 2.16
CA TYR A 653 -7.62 18.08 3.57
C TYR A 653 -9.07 17.63 3.87
N HIS A 654 -10.01 17.91 2.96
CA HIS A 654 -11.40 17.53 3.14
C HIS A 654 -11.64 16.01 3.12
N VAL A 655 -10.82 15.25 2.39
CA VAL A 655 -10.86 13.78 2.42
C VAL A 655 -10.32 13.23 3.74
N PHE A 656 -9.20 13.76 4.26
CA PHE A 656 -8.74 13.45 5.62
C PHE A 656 -9.81 13.79 6.67
N GLU A 657 -10.50 14.92 6.49
CA GLU A 657 -11.56 15.39 7.37
C GLU A 657 -12.74 14.40 7.42
N MET A 658 -13.28 14.04 6.27
CA MET A 658 -14.41 13.11 6.17
C MET A 658 -14.08 11.70 6.68
N ASN A 659 -12.82 11.26 6.53
CA ASN A 659 -12.38 9.91 6.93
C ASN A 659 -12.03 9.75 8.42
N LYS A 660 -12.02 10.82 9.24
CA LYS A 660 -11.64 10.78 10.67
C LYS A 660 -12.30 9.66 11.48
N GLY A 661 -13.53 9.26 11.14
CA GLY A 661 -14.25 8.19 11.86
C GLY A 661 -13.60 6.80 11.75
N HIS A 662 -12.76 6.57 10.74
CA HIS A 662 -12.01 5.31 10.58
C HIS A 662 -10.79 5.21 11.52
N GLN A 663 -10.31 6.32 12.10
CA GLN A 663 -9.14 6.32 12.98
C GLN A 663 -9.37 5.46 14.23
N ASP A 664 -8.56 4.41 14.40
CA ASP A 664 -8.70 3.38 15.45
C ASP A 664 -10.09 2.68 15.47
N ALA A 665 -10.77 2.63 14.32
CA ALA A 665 -12.01 1.88 14.13
C ALA A 665 -11.75 0.42 13.74
N THR A 666 -12.72 -0.47 13.93
CA THR A 666 -12.64 -1.86 13.45
C THR A 666 -13.09 -1.91 11.99
N SER A 667 -12.23 -2.32 11.05
CA SER A 667 -12.63 -2.49 9.65
C SER A 667 -13.73 -3.53 9.52
N LEU A 668 -14.65 -3.36 8.56
CA LEU A 668 -15.65 -4.37 8.19
C LEU A 668 -15.27 -5.02 6.85
N ALA A 669 -15.76 -6.23 6.61
CA ALA A 669 -15.61 -6.86 5.30
C ALA A 669 -16.45 -6.12 4.25
N VAL A 670 -15.79 -5.66 3.18
CA VAL A 670 -16.42 -5.02 2.02
C VAL A 670 -16.13 -5.83 0.77
N HIS A 671 -17.17 -6.15 0.01
CA HIS A 671 -17.06 -6.88 -1.25
C HIS A 671 -17.76 -6.11 -2.38
N LEU A 672 -16.95 -5.49 -3.25
CA LEU A 672 -17.42 -4.78 -4.43
C LEU A 672 -17.67 -5.75 -5.59
N ARG A 673 -18.81 -5.62 -6.27
CA ARG A 673 -19.11 -6.29 -7.53
C ARG A 673 -18.82 -5.35 -8.70
N THR A 674 -17.54 -5.17 -9.04
CA THR A 674 -17.09 -4.20 -10.05
C THR A 674 -17.09 -4.72 -11.49
N GLU A 675 -17.80 -5.81 -11.80
CA GLU A 675 -17.82 -6.37 -13.18
C GLU A 675 -18.32 -5.34 -14.22
N ASP A 676 -19.26 -4.47 -13.82
CA ASP A 676 -19.80 -3.37 -14.63
C ASP A 676 -19.18 -1.99 -14.29
N ALA A 677 -18.14 -1.93 -13.47
CA ALA A 677 -17.50 -0.70 -12.98
C ALA A 677 -15.98 -0.73 -13.15
N ARG A 678 -15.55 -0.94 -14.40
CA ARG A 678 -14.14 -0.99 -14.80
C ARG A 678 -13.87 -0.24 -16.09
N ARG A 679 -12.66 0.30 -16.20
CA ARG A 679 -12.15 0.99 -17.39
C ARG A 679 -10.75 0.49 -17.74
N ARG A 680 -10.50 0.22 -19.03
CA ARG A 680 -9.15 -0.02 -19.56
C ARG A 680 -8.41 1.31 -19.68
N VAL A 681 -7.23 1.41 -19.06
CA VAL A 681 -6.36 2.59 -19.07
C VAL A 681 -4.96 2.16 -19.51
N GLY A 682 -4.66 2.29 -20.80
CA GLY A 682 -3.47 1.67 -21.39
C GLY A 682 -3.49 0.15 -21.19
N ASP A 683 -2.44 -0.40 -20.58
CA ASP A 683 -2.38 -1.83 -20.24
C ASP A 683 -3.10 -2.18 -18.91
N ALA A 684 -3.43 -1.19 -18.08
CA ALA A 684 -4.06 -1.39 -16.77
C ALA A 684 -5.59 -1.48 -16.84
N GLU A 685 -6.19 -2.21 -15.89
CA GLU A 685 -7.61 -2.09 -15.56
C GLU A 685 -7.73 -1.19 -14.33
N LEU A 686 -8.64 -0.23 -14.40
CA LEU A 686 -9.04 0.67 -13.32
C LEU A 686 -10.43 0.26 -12.85
N ASP A 687 -10.59 -0.14 -11.58
CA ASP A 687 -11.93 -0.22 -10.97
C ASP A 687 -12.43 1.22 -10.76
N THR A 688 -13.57 1.59 -11.34
CA THR A 688 -14.11 2.96 -11.27
C THR A 688 -14.94 3.22 -10.00
N LEU A 689 -15.07 2.23 -9.11
CA LEU A 689 -15.64 2.39 -7.78
C LEU A 689 -14.64 1.91 -6.72
N SER A 690 -14.36 2.76 -5.72
CA SER A 690 -13.64 2.38 -4.49
C SER A 690 -14.58 2.48 -3.28
N ALA A 691 -14.36 1.65 -2.27
CA ALA A 691 -15.11 1.75 -1.01
C ALA A 691 -14.39 1.09 0.16
N SER A 692 -14.68 1.56 1.37
CA SER A 692 -14.31 0.92 2.62
C SER A 692 -15.38 1.11 3.69
N ALA A 693 -15.30 0.34 4.77
CA ALA A 693 -16.22 0.45 5.88
C ALA A 693 -15.55 0.09 7.21
N SER A 694 -15.97 0.74 8.27
CA SER A 694 -15.55 0.43 9.64
C SER A 694 -16.64 0.73 10.66
N ILE A 695 -16.58 0.07 11.81
CA ILE A 695 -17.44 0.34 12.96
C ILE A 695 -16.63 0.92 14.12
N LYS A 696 -17.17 1.96 14.76
CA LYS A 696 -16.63 2.56 15.99
C LYS A 696 -17.77 3.08 16.85
N ASP A 697 -17.72 2.82 18.16
CA ASP A 697 -18.70 3.29 19.15
C ASP A 697 -20.19 3.03 18.78
N GLY A 698 -20.45 1.92 18.06
CA GLY A 698 -21.78 1.52 17.60
C GLY A 698 -22.26 2.21 16.31
N THR A 699 -21.44 3.07 15.69
CA THR A 699 -21.73 3.72 14.40
C THR A 699 -20.87 3.09 13.30
N VAL A 700 -21.49 2.75 12.17
CA VAL A 700 -20.77 2.38 10.94
C VAL A 700 -20.47 3.65 10.13
N LEU A 701 -19.25 3.74 9.61
CA LEU A 701 -18.84 4.70 8.59
C LEU A 701 -18.47 3.93 7.33
N ILE A 702 -19.06 4.32 6.20
CA ILE A 702 -18.81 3.75 4.87
C ILE A 702 -18.28 4.88 3.98
N SER A 703 -17.08 4.70 3.43
CA SER A 703 -16.49 5.54 2.39
C SER A 703 -16.81 4.94 1.02
N VAL A 704 -17.16 5.76 0.03
CA VAL A 704 -17.31 5.33 -1.38
C VAL A 704 -16.83 6.44 -2.32
N SER A 705 -16.04 6.09 -3.32
CA SER A 705 -15.57 6.99 -4.37
C SER A 705 -16.07 6.53 -5.74
N ASN A 706 -16.77 7.40 -6.47
CA ASN A 706 -16.93 7.27 -7.92
C ASN A 706 -15.72 7.90 -8.60
N LEU A 707 -14.91 7.04 -9.23
CA LEU A 707 -13.69 7.42 -9.93
C LEU A 707 -13.91 7.59 -11.44
N ASP A 708 -15.12 7.35 -11.97
CA ASP A 708 -15.43 7.74 -13.35
C ASP A 708 -15.48 9.27 -13.47
N ALA A 709 -14.85 9.81 -14.51
CA ALA A 709 -14.73 11.24 -14.73
C ALA A 709 -16.00 11.89 -15.29
N GLU A 710 -16.90 11.10 -15.88
CA GLU A 710 -17.98 11.61 -16.74
C GLU A 710 -19.35 11.01 -16.39
N GLU A 711 -19.39 9.75 -15.94
CA GLU A 711 -20.65 9.02 -15.70
C GLU A 711 -21.03 8.93 -14.20
N PRO A 712 -22.30 9.18 -13.84
CA PRO A 712 -22.82 8.88 -12.51
C PRO A 712 -23.03 7.38 -12.33
N VAL A 713 -23.00 6.91 -11.08
CA VAL A 713 -23.19 5.50 -10.71
C VAL A 713 -24.24 5.35 -9.62
N GLU A 714 -25.17 4.42 -9.80
CA GLU A 714 -26.07 3.99 -8.73
C GLU A 714 -25.37 2.90 -7.89
N VAL A 715 -25.16 3.19 -6.61
CA VAL A 715 -24.51 2.28 -5.66
C VAL A 715 -25.56 1.70 -4.71
N THR A 716 -25.72 0.39 -4.74
CA THR A 716 -26.42 -0.36 -3.69
C THR A 716 -25.43 -0.77 -2.61
N LEU A 717 -25.63 -0.29 -1.39
CA LEU A 717 -24.95 -0.77 -0.19
C LEU A 717 -25.80 -1.92 0.40
N ASP A 718 -25.42 -3.17 0.10
CA ASP A 718 -26.04 -4.39 0.63
C ASP A 718 -25.46 -4.65 2.03
N LEU A 719 -26.20 -4.25 3.06
CA LEU A 719 -25.78 -4.26 4.45
C LEU A 719 -26.25 -5.55 5.12
N ARG A 720 -25.29 -6.40 5.49
CA ARG A 720 -25.52 -7.76 6.00
C ARG A 720 -25.10 -7.88 7.46
N GLY A 721 -25.52 -8.97 8.13
CA GLY A 721 -25.16 -9.23 9.53
C GLY A 721 -25.86 -8.36 10.57
N GLY A 722 -26.62 -7.34 10.16
CA GLY A 722 -27.34 -6.44 11.05
C GLY A 722 -28.22 -5.46 10.28
N ALA A 723 -28.70 -4.43 10.97
CA ALA A 723 -29.43 -3.32 10.38
C ALA A 723 -28.82 -1.98 10.83
N VAL A 724 -29.08 -0.92 10.07
CA VAL A 724 -28.68 0.46 10.42
C VAL A 724 -29.90 1.32 10.70
N GLY A 725 -29.72 2.33 11.55
CA GLY A 725 -30.70 3.41 11.75
C GLY A 725 -30.65 4.44 10.63
N GLU A 726 -31.14 5.64 10.92
CA GLU A 726 -31.17 6.76 9.97
C GLU A 726 -29.75 7.17 9.54
N PRO A 727 -29.42 7.13 8.24
CA PRO A 727 -28.10 7.50 7.74
C PRO A 727 -27.97 9.01 7.60
N THR A 728 -26.76 9.51 7.83
CA THR A 728 -26.32 10.85 7.41
C THR A 728 -25.20 10.70 6.39
N ALA A 729 -25.13 11.60 5.42
CA ALA A 729 -24.07 11.55 4.41
C ALA A 729 -23.52 12.93 4.04
N ARG A 730 -22.26 12.93 3.61
CA ARG A 730 -21.53 14.11 3.14
C ARG A 730 -20.82 13.76 1.84
N LEU A 731 -20.95 14.62 0.84
CA LEU A 731 -20.42 14.46 -0.51
C LEU A 731 -19.37 15.54 -0.79
N LEU A 732 -18.25 15.14 -1.39
CA LEU A 732 -17.20 15.99 -1.93
C LEU A 732 -17.12 15.76 -3.44
N THR A 733 -17.35 16.82 -4.22
CA THR A 733 -17.30 16.84 -5.69
C THR A 733 -17.23 18.30 -6.16
N ALA A 734 -17.08 18.54 -7.45
CA ALA A 734 -17.12 19.85 -8.10
C ALA A 734 -17.52 19.69 -9.57
N ASP A 735 -17.84 20.78 -10.27
CA ASP A 735 -18.30 20.71 -11.68
C ASP A 735 -17.26 20.13 -12.67
N ARG A 736 -15.97 20.14 -12.29
CA ARG A 736 -14.85 19.59 -13.08
C ARG A 736 -13.71 19.11 -12.17
N LEU A 737 -12.92 18.16 -12.66
CA LEU A 737 -11.77 17.57 -11.97
C LEU A 737 -10.66 18.58 -11.57
N GLN A 738 -10.45 19.62 -12.38
CA GLN A 738 -9.39 20.61 -12.20
C GLN A 738 -9.73 21.69 -11.15
N VAL A 739 -10.95 21.68 -10.61
CA VAL A 739 -11.37 22.66 -9.59
C VAL A 739 -10.57 22.43 -8.31
N HIS A 740 -10.11 23.52 -7.72
CA HIS A 740 -9.27 23.58 -6.53
C HIS A 740 -9.62 24.81 -5.69
N ASN A 741 -9.21 24.80 -4.42
CA ASN A 741 -9.37 25.95 -3.53
C ASN A 741 -8.19 26.91 -3.71
N SER A 742 -8.44 28.22 -3.56
CA SER A 742 -7.43 29.28 -3.62
C SER A 742 -7.78 30.40 -2.63
N PRO A 743 -6.91 31.39 -2.36
CA PRO A 743 -7.27 32.52 -1.49
C PRO A 743 -8.50 33.30 -2.00
N ASP A 744 -8.67 33.40 -3.33
CA ASP A 744 -9.82 34.06 -3.97
C ASP A 744 -11.09 33.18 -4.02
N SER A 745 -10.95 31.88 -3.77
CA SER A 745 -12.04 30.90 -3.80
C SER A 745 -11.75 29.73 -2.86
N PRO A 746 -11.77 29.95 -1.52
CA PRO A 746 -11.30 28.97 -0.54
C PRO A 746 -12.27 27.82 -0.30
N GLU A 747 -13.53 27.93 -0.77
CA GLU A 747 -14.56 26.89 -0.65
C GLU A 747 -15.06 26.32 -2.00
N ALA A 748 -14.26 26.39 -3.06
CA ALA A 748 -14.63 25.88 -4.39
C ALA A 748 -14.89 24.36 -4.40
N VAL A 749 -14.17 23.60 -3.58
CA VAL A 749 -14.31 22.15 -3.37
C VAL A 749 -14.32 21.88 -1.87
N VAL A 750 -15.50 21.70 -1.29
CA VAL A 750 -15.71 21.40 0.14
C VAL A 750 -16.85 20.40 0.33
N PRO A 751 -16.86 19.60 1.41
CA PRO A 751 -17.93 18.64 1.64
C PRO A 751 -19.26 19.33 1.91
N ARG A 752 -20.33 18.89 1.24
CA ARG A 752 -21.71 19.35 1.49
C ARG A 752 -22.57 18.18 2.01
N PRO A 753 -23.62 18.42 2.81
CA PRO A 753 -24.59 17.37 3.18
C PRO A 753 -25.23 16.73 1.94
N PHE A 754 -25.58 15.45 2.03
CA PHE A 754 -26.17 14.70 0.92
C PHE A 754 -27.39 13.89 1.38
N ASP A 755 -28.57 14.36 1.01
CA ASP A 755 -29.87 13.75 1.38
C ASP A 755 -30.33 12.66 0.39
N GLY A 756 -29.48 12.29 -0.57
CA GLY A 756 -29.80 11.32 -1.63
C GLY A 756 -29.74 9.85 -1.23
N VAL A 757 -29.34 9.53 0.01
CA VAL A 757 -29.28 8.16 0.53
C VAL A 757 -30.68 7.67 0.88
N LYS A 758 -31.10 6.56 0.28
CA LYS A 758 -32.43 5.97 0.48
C LYS A 758 -32.31 4.58 1.11
N PRO A 759 -33.09 4.25 2.15
CA PRO A 759 -33.13 2.90 2.70
C PRO A 759 -33.80 1.92 1.71
N THR A 760 -33.31 0.70 1.68
CA THR A 760 -33.87 -0.43 0.93
C THR A 760 -34.18 -1.59 1.88
N GLY A 761 -34.80 -2.67 1.38
CA GLY A 761 -35.05 -3.86 2.20
C GLY A 761 -33.80 -4.64 2.64
N GLN A 762 -32.62 -4.31 2.12
CA GLN A 762 -31.35 -5.00 2.40
C GLN A 762 -30.18 -4.02 2.70
N GLY A 763 -30.46 -2.74 2.93
CA GLY A 763 -29.41 -1.75 3.19
C GLY A 763 -29.78 -0.37 2.65
N LEU A 764 -28.89 0.24 1.87
CA LEU A 764 -29.04 1.61 1.36
C LEU A 764 -28.82 1.65 -0.16
N VAL A 765 -29.37 2.66 -0.83
CA VAL A 765 -29.06 2.98 -2.24
C VAL A 765 -28.83 4.49 -2.37
N LEU A 766 -27.88 4.87 -3.22
CA LEU A 766 -27.52 6.25 -3.52
C LEU A 766 -27.00 6.37 -4.96
N THR A 767 -27.21 7.53 -5.58
CA THR A 767 -26.58 7.86 -6.87
C THR A 767 -25.42 8.80 -6.61
N LEU A 768 -24.21 8.38 -6.96
CA LEU A 768 -23.02 9.22 -6.91
C LEU A 768 -22.86 9.98 -8.22
N PRO A 769 -22.65 11.31 -8.20
CA PRO A 769 -22.18 12.05 -9.37
C PRO A 769 -20.84 11.51 -9.88
N PRO A 770 -20.44 11.87 -11.12
CA PRO A 770 -19.07 11.69 -11.58
C PRO A 770 -18.05 12.25 -10.57
N HIS A 771 -16.83 11.71 -10.59
CA HIS A 771 -15.67 12.21 -9.86
C HIS A 771 -15.99 12.69 -8.43
N SER A 772 -16.56 11.80 -7.61
CA SER A 772 -17.10 12.17 -6.31
C SER A 772 -16.69 11.21 -5.20
N PHE A 773 -16.55 11.76 -3.99
CA PHE A 773 -16.27 11.01 -2.78
C PHE A 773 -17.37 11.26 -1.75
N ILE A 774 -17.94 10.19 -1.19
CA ILE A 774 -18.96 10.26 -0.14
C ILE A 774 -18.51 9.53 1.12
N THR A 775 -18.97 10.03 2.26
CA THR A 775 -19.03 9.26 3.50
C THR A 775 -20.47 9.15 3.97
N VAL A 776 -20.91 7.93 4.29
CA VAL A 776 -22.21 7.62 4.89
C VAL A 776 -21.99 7.11 6.31
N GLN A 777 -22.69 7.68 7.30
CA GLN A 777 -22.63 7.28 8.70
C GLN A 777 -24.02 6.90 9.21
N ALA A 778 -24.13 5.77 9.92
CA ALA A 778 -25.38 5.36 10.55
C ALA A 778 -25.14 4.55 11.85
N PRO A 779 -26.01 4.65 12.86
CA PRO A 779 -25.93 3.79 14.05
C PRO A 779 -26.31 2.35 13.68
N VAL A 780 -25.56 1.35 14.16
CA VAL A 780 -25.83 -0.07 13.92
C VAL A 780 -26.78 -0.62 14.98
N ALA A 781 -27.95 -1.08 14.55
CA ALA A 781 -28.90 -1.78 15.40
C ALA A 781 -28.42 -3.23 15.59
N ARG A 782 -27.75 -3.50 16.71
CA ARG A 782 -27.38 -4.88 17.12
C ARG A 782 -28.64 -5.69 17.43
N THR A 783 -28.99 -6.62 16.55
CA THR A 783 -29.93 -7.70 16.88
C THR A 783 -29.29 -8.63 17.92
N HIS A 784 -29.97 -8.78 19.07
CA HIS A 784 -29.59 -9.69 20.15
C HIS A 784 -29.92 -11.16 19.84
#